data_AF-A0A3D0H001-F1
#
_entry.id   AF-A0A3D0H001-F1
#
_cell.length_a   1.000
_cell.length_b   1.000
_cell.length_c   1.000
_cell.angle_alpha   90.00
_cell.angle_beta   90.00
_cell.angle_gamma   90.00
#
_symmetry.space_group_name_H-M   'P 1'
#
loop_
_entity.id
_entity.type
_entity.pdbx_description
1 polymer ?
#
loop_
_entity_poly.entity_id
_entity_poly.type
_entity_poly.pdbx_seq_one_letter_code
_entity_poly.pdbx_strand_id
1 'polypeptide(L)'
;MTGLMESFRKWRSRKAGPSRDEMASIFRAKYDHFKQLLGSNTELLNIITDMEDKLQGQRVFGMSYVRSQSARCVFHALRMIQSLNSLSANRYARLVPVLENLNSRIKDELEQRREAPLTDLVLPYAQIHRDMVDFVGGKSANLGEVLNRVHLPVAEGFAITTRAFDTFLAHNDLVDEINKFKMELDIDNPESIQTASEDIQRLIISAKIPTELDAAIGNAFTSMAQRLAEKGYTGHELRVSLRSSAIGEDSELSFAGQYLSLLNVPEHQLLQSYRYIVASLYTPRAISYRLNKGIRDEDVAMSVACLQMVESVASGVIYTRHPYHLHEDHIIISAVWGLGPYAVDGHITPDTYVVAKDPQNTLLETQISLKPVQLVSNPDGGLVEIEVDSEQRHVPCLQPDQIRTLARYATELENHYRCAQDIEWALDPTGQLLVLQTRPLRVQEVGPECVTELPPPVSGFTILAQGHAMAFPGVGSGPAFHVTHEEDLANFPDGAILVAKHSSPKYVLVMPKAQGIVTESGSVTGHMASLCREFQVPSVLDITGAMSAIPREMVITVDGFSGRVYQGRVEELLAQHIEREPFMKDSPVYQTLRRVADLIVPLHLLDPKAETFTPEYCQTLHDIMRFVHEKSYGEMFQISDLVSDVGAGSLKLKAPIPLDLFVIDLGGGTVELSEHARKVS
;
A
#
# COMPACT_ATOMS: atom_id res chain seq x y z
N MET A 1 58.38 -61.33 -55.28
CA MET A 1 57.91 -61.99 -54.05
C MET A 1 58.59 -61.33 -52.86
N THR A 2 57.94 -60.37 -52.20
CA THR A 2 58.11 -59.90 -50.80
C THR A 2 57.48 -58.50 -50.72
N GLY A 3 56.27 -58.40 -50.17
CA GLY A 3 55.60 -57.10 -50.04
C GLY A 3 54.09 -57.18 -49.80
N LEU A 4 53.61 -58.20 -49.07
CA LEU A 4 52.17 -58.45 -48.95
C LEU A 4 51.72 -59.01 -47.58
N MET A 5 52.44 -58.71 -46.48
CA MET A 5 52.04 -59.17 -45.14
C MET A 5 52.16 -58.14 -43.99
N GLU A 6 52.34 -56.85 -44.28
CA GLU A 6 52.45 -55.81 -43.22
C GLU A 6 51.49 -54.61 -43.39
N SER A 7 50.39 -54.77 -44.14
CA SER A 7 49.42 -53.67 -44.36
C SER A 7 47.96 -54.05 -44.09
N PHE A 8 47.71 -54.93 -43.12
CA PHE A 8 46.34 -55.32 -42.71
C PHE A 8 46.06 -55.22 -41.20
N ARG A 9 46.72 -54.29 -40.49
CA ARG A 9 46.49 -54.11 -39.04
C ARG A 9 46.37 -52.64 -38.60
N LYS A 10 45.65 -51.82 -39.36
CA LYS A 10 45.18 -50.49 -38.93
C LYS A 10 43.75 -50.23 -39.43
N TRP A 11 42.78 -50.92 -38.84
CA TRP A 11 41.40 -50.43 -38.82
C TRP A 11 40.69 -50.89 -37.55
N ARG A 12 39.97 -49.94 -36.92
CA ARG A 12 39.22 -50.02 -35.65
C ARG A 12 40.02 -49.85 -34.34
N SER A 13 40.56 -48.66 -34.10
CA SER A 13 40.56 -48.13 -32.73
C SER A 13 39.15 -47.59 -32.44
N ARG A 14 38.29 -48.41 -31.85
CA ARG A 14 37.12 -47.90 -31.11
C ARG A 14 37.68 -47.02 -29.98
N LYS A 15 37.37 -45.71 -29.97
CA LYS A 15 37.52 -44.91 -28.74
C LYS A 15 36.82 -45.70 -27.63
N ALA A 16 37.55 -46.04 -26.57
CA ALA A 16 36.94 -46.61 -25.38
C ALA A 16 35.86 -45.63 -24.90
N GLY A 17 34.62 -46.11 -24.76
CA GLY A 17 33.54 -45.30 -24.19
C GLY A 17 33.84 -44.94 -22.74
N PRO A 18 33.15 -43.92 -22.19
CA PRO A 18 33.33 -43.51 -20.80
C PRO A 18 33.13 -44.69 -19.83
N SER A 19 33.90 -44.71 -18.74
CA SER A 19 33.79 -45.73 -17.69
C SER A 19 32.46 -45.65 -16.95
N ARG A 20 32.06 -46.72 -16.25
CA ARG A 20 30.79 -46.83 -15.51
C ARG A 20 30.62 -45.70 -14.48
N ASP A 21 31.69 -45.35 -13.77
CA ASP A 21 31.68 -44.28 -12.75
C ASP A 21 31.63 -42.87 -13.39
N GLU A 22 32.25 -42.69 -14.55
CA GLU A 22 32.14 -41.44 -15.33
C GLU A 22 30.72 -41.24 -15.85
N MET A 23 30.04 -42.29 -16.33
CA MET A 23 28.65 -42.17 -16.78
C MET A 23 27.69 -41.91 -15.61
N ALA A 24 27.88 -42.56 -14.46
CA ALA A 24 27.07 -42.32 -13.26
C ALA A 24 27.25 -40.90 -12.70
N SER A 25 28.47 -40.37 -12.70
CA SER A 25 28.74 -39.00 -12.27
C SER A 25 28.17 -37.95 -13.22
N ILE A 26 28.27 -38.18 -14.54
CA ILE A 26 27.61 -37.34 -15.55
C ILE A 26 26.09 -37.36 -15.37
N PHE A 27 25.50 -38.53 -15.11
CA PHE A 27 24.06 -38.64 -14.84
C PHE A 27 23.66 -37.85 -13.58
N ARG A 28 24.38 -38.00 -12.47
CA ARG A 28 24.10 -37.25 -11.23
C ARG A 28 24.12 -35.75 -11.45
N ALA A 29 25.18 -35.25 -12.10
CA ALA A 29 25.30 -33.82 -12.41
C ALA A 29 24.14 -33.32 -13.27
N LYS A 30 23.74 -34.08 -14.29
CA LYS A 30 22.57 -33.74 -15.12
C LYS A 30 21.26 -33.80 -14.32
N TYR A 31 21.08 -34.81 -13.49
CA TYR A 31 19.89 -34.93 -12.63
C TYR A 31 19.77 -33.78 -11.63
N ASP A 32 20.88 -33.29 -11.08
CA ASP A 32 20.88 -32.12 -10.21
C ASP A 32 20.48 -30.84 -10.97
N HIS A 33 20.93 -30.66 -12.21
CA HIS A 33 20.45 -29.58 -13.07
C HIS A 33 18.96 -29.68 -13.38
N PHE A 34 18.45 -30.89 -13.59
CA PHE A 34 17.02 -31.14 -13.78
C PHE A 34 16.22 -30.79 -12.52
N LYS A 35 16.68 -31.17 -11.32
CA LYS A 35 16.04 -30.75 -10.06
C LYS A 35 16.02 -29.22 -9.87
N GLN A 36 17.12 -28.54 -10.20
CA GLN A 36 17.18 -27.08 -10.13
C GLN A 36 16.20 -26.41 -11.10
N LEU A 37 16.03 -27.00 -12.29
CA LEU A 37 15.04 -26.56 -13.28
C LEU A 37 13.63 -26.71 -12.73
N LEU A 38 13.28 -27.88 -12.17
CA LEU A 38 11.96 -28.11 -11.56
C LEU A 38 11.69 -27.14 -10.40
N GLY A 39 12.67 -26.90 -9.54
CA GLY A 39 12.53 -25.92 -8.47
C GLY A 39 12.25 -24.51 -9.00
N SER A 40 12.97 -24.09 -10.05
CA SER A 40 12.75 -22.77 -10.67
C SER A 40 11.42 -22.67 -11.42
N ASN A 41 10.95 -23.78 -11.99
CA ASN A 41 9.63 -23.88 -12.63
C ASN A 41 8.50 -23.68 -11.61
N THR A 42 8.60 -24.34 -10.44
CA THR A 42 7.63 -24.16 -9.34
C THR A 42 7.61 -22.71 -8.84
N GLU A 43 8.79 -22.11 -8.62
CA GLU A 43 8.85 -20.71 -8.18
C GLU A 43 8.25 -19.75 -9.20
N LEU A 44 8.52 -19.95 -10.50
CA LEU A 44 7.96 -19.09 -11.55
C LEU A 44 6.43 -19.22 -11.65
N LEU A 45 5.88 -20.43 -11.49
CA LEU A 45 4.42 -20.65 -11.39
C LEU A 45 3.81 -19.95 -10.18
N ASN A 46 4.46 -20.00 -9.02
CA ASN A 46 3.98 -19.32 -7.81
C ASN A 46 3.93 -17.80 -8.02
N ILE A 47 4.93 -17.23 -8.69
CA ILE A 47 4.96 -15.80 -9.00
C ILE A 47 3.86 -15.43 -10.00
N ILE A 48 3.64 -16.23 -11.05
CA ILE A 48 2.54 -16.02 -12.01
C ILE A 48 1.19 -16.03 -11.28
N THR A 49 0.97 -17.01 -10.40
CA THR A 49 -0.28 -17.14 -9.63
C THR A 49 -0.52 -15.92 -8.74
N ASP A 50 0.52 -15.42 -8.07
CA ASP A 50 0.45 -14.22 -7.24
C ASP A 50 0.16 -12.95 -8.08
N MET A 51 0.77 -12.82 -9.27
CA MET A 51 0.46 -11.71 -10.18
C MET A 51 -0.98 -11.76 -10.69
N GLU A 52 -1.50 -12.95 -11.03
CA GLU A 52 -2.90 -13.15 -11.44
C GLU A 52 -3.88 -12.79 -10.33
N ASP A 53 -3.58 -13.15 -9.08
CA ASP A 53 -4.35 -12.76 -7.90
C ASP A 53 -4.38 -11.23 -7.72
N LYS A 54 -3.22 -10.57 -7.82
CA LYS A 54 -3.13 -9.10 -7.75
C LYS A 54 -3.86 -8.39 -8.92
N LEU A 55 -3.92 -9.01 -10.09
CA LEU A 55 -4.67 -8.49 -11.25
C LEU A 55 -6.20 -8.52 -11.07
N GLN A 56 -6.71 -9.25 -10.07
CA GLN A 56 -8.14 -9.19 -9.69
C GLN A 56 -8.51 -7.83 -9.07
N GLY A 57 -7.52 -7.02 -8.68
CA GLY A 57 -7.73 -5.67 -8.16
C GLY A 57 -8.22 -5.61 -6.71
N GLN A 58 -8.27 -6.76 -6.01
CA GLN A 58 -8.77 -6.84 -4.63
C GLN A 58 -7.71 -6.51 -3.57
N ARG A 59 -6.42 -6.62 -3.92
CA ARG A 59 -5.29 -6.45 -2.99
C ARG A 59 -4.37 -5.33 -3.44
N VAL A 60 -3.92 -4.51 -2.50
CA VAL A 60 -3.03 -3.37 -2.76
C VAL A 60 -1.58 -3.83 -3.00
N PHE A 61 -0.87 -3.13 -3.87
CA PHE A 61 0.56 -3.36 -4.17
C PHE A 61 1.21 -2.11 -4.80
N GLY A 62 2.51 -1.93 -4.57
CA GLY A 62 3.31 -0.81 -5.10
C GLY A 62 4.16 -1.18 -6.33
N MET A 63 4.85 -0.20 -6.92
CA MET A 63 5.75 -0.45 -8.07
C MET A 63 6.95 -1.34 -7.71
N SER A 64 7.41 -1.32 -6.47
CA SER A 64 8.44 -2.21 -5.94
C SER A 64 8.01 -3.68 -5.98
N TYR A 65 6.72 -3.99 -5.76
CA TYR A 65 6.17 -5.33 -6.01
C TYR A 65 6.29 -5.73 -7.46
N VAL A 66 5.81 -4.89 -8.37
CA VAL A 66 5.84 -5.17 -9.81
C VAL A 66 7.28 -5.39 -10.27
N ARG A 67 8.23 -4.55 -9.81
CA ARG A 67 9.67 -4.68 -10.10
C ARG A 67 10.27 -5.96 -9.54
N SER A 68 9.97 -6.30 -8.28
CA SER A 68 10.50 -7.49 -7.60
C SER A 68 10.02 -8.77 -8.29
N GLN A 69 8.72 -8.92 -8.54
CA GLN A 69 8.18 -10.10 -9.20
C GLN A 69 8.71 -10.24 -10.63
N SER A 70 8.77 -9.14 -11.38
CA SER A 70 9.37 -9.13 -12.73
C SER A 70 10.81 -9.64 -12.73
N ALA A 71 11.65 -9.13 -11.81
CA ALA A 71 13.03 -9.53 -11.69
C ALA A 71 13.18 -11.02 -11.30
N ARG A 72 12.34 -11.50 -10.37
CA ARG A 72 12.30 -12.91 -9.96
C ARG A 72 11.87 -13.83 -11.11
N CYS A 73 10.85 -13.47 -11.89
CA CYS A 73 10.44 -14.23 -13.07
C CYS A 73 11.59 -14.36 -14.06
N VAL A 74 12.28 -13.26 -14.40
CA VAL A 74 13.42 -13.29 -15.32
C VAL A 74 14.57 -14.15 -14.76
N PHE A 75 14.86 -14.04 -13.46
CA PHE A 75 15.88 -14.86 -12.80
C PHE A 75 15.58 -16.35 -12.89
N HIS A 76 14.36 -16.77 -12.56
CA HIS A 76 13.96 -18.18 -12.62
C HIS A 76 13.92 -18.69 -14.07
N ALA A 77 13.44 -17.89 -15.02
CA ALA A 77 13.47 -18.23 -16.45
C ALA A 77 14.92 -18.43 -16.94
N LEU A 78 15.84 -17.54 -16.58
CA LEU A 78 17.27 -17.67 -16.93
C LEU A 78 17.87 -18.94 -16.34
N ARG A 79 17.61 -19.21 -15.06
CA ARG A 79 18.10 -20.40 -14.37
C ARG A 79 17.58 -21.68 -15.02
N MET A 80 16.31 -21.72 -15.42
CA MET A 80 15.74 -22.84 -16.18
C MET A 80 16.43 -23.04 -17.53
N ILE A 81 16.67 -21.96 -18.29
CA ILE A 81 17.38 -22.01 -19.58
C ILE A 81 18.80 -22.54 -19.40
N GLN A 82 19.52 -22.07 -18.37
CA GLN A 82 20.87 -22.55 -18.07
C GLN A 82 20.87 -24.03 -17.72
N SER A 83 19.97 -24.48 -16.85
CA SER A 83 19.81 -25.90 -16.52
C SER A 83 19.50 -26.77 -17.75
N LEU A 84 18.60 -26.32 -18.63
CA LEU A 84 18.29 -27.05 -19.87
C LEU A 84 19.50 -27.12 -20.82
N ASN A 85 20.26 -26.04 -20.94
CA ASN A 85 21.47 -26.04 -21.76
C ASN A 85 22.55 -26.95 -21.18
N SER A 86 22.70 -27.02 -19.85
CA SER A 86 23.58 -28.00 -19.18
C SER A 86 23.12 -29.45 -19.42
N LEU A 87 21.81 -29.72 -19.43
CA LEU A 87 21.24 -31.03 -19.74
C LEU A 87 21.52 -31.46 -21.18
N SER A 88 21.39 -30.52 -22.12
CA SER A 88 21.33 -30.76 -23.56
C SER A 88 22.63 -30.43 -24.32
N ALA A 89 23.71 -30.09 -23.62
CA ALA A 89 24.97 -29.62 -24.21
C ALA A 89 24.78 -28.39 -25.13
N ASN A 90 24.10 -27.36 -24.62
CA ASN A 90 23.84 -26.07 -25.26
C ASN A 90 22.97 -26.12 -26.54
N ARG A 91 22.15 -27.16 -26.74
CA ARG A 91 21.24 -27.23 -27.90
C ARG A 91 20.22 -26.10 -27.96
N TYR A 92 19.87 -25.51 -26.81
CA TYR A 92 18.84 -24.48 -26.69
C TYR A 92 19.42 -23.10 -26.32
N ALA A 93 20.66 -22.82 -26.73
CA ALA A 93 21.33 -21.55 -26.45
C ALA A 93 20.55 -20.32 -27.00
N ARG A 94 19.71 -20.52 -28.03
CA ARG A 94 18.82 -19.50 -28.60
C ARG A 94 17.76 -18.97 -27.62
N LEU A 95 17.45 -19.67 -26.53
CA LEU A 95 16.52 -19.15 -25.53
C LEU A 95 17.07 -17.96 -24.75
N VAL A 96 18.41 -17.82 -24.65
CA VAL A 96 19.05 -16.70 -23.95
C VAL A 96 18.70 -15.35 -24.60
N PRO A 97 18.92 -15.13 -25.92
CA PRO A 97 18.55 -13.86 -26.56
C PRO A 97 17.03 -13.61 -26.57
N VAL A 98 16.20 -14.66 -26.58
CA VAL A 98 14.73 -14.53 -26.45
C VAL A 98 14.36 -13.99 -25.07
N LEU A 99 14.96 -14.55 -24.01
CA LEU A 99 14.78 -14.04 -22.65
C LEU A 99 15.31 -12.61 -22.49
N GLU A 100 16.46 -12.29 -23.07
CA GLU A 100 17.03 -10.94 -23.05
C GLU A 100 16.09 -9.92 -23.71
N ASN A 101 15.46 -10.28 -24.84
CA ASN A 101 14.47 -9.43 -25.49
C ASN A 101 13.23 -9.19 -24.60
N LEU A 102 12.68 -10.25 -23.99
CA LEU A 102 11.55 -10.12 -23.07
C LEU A 102 11.90 -9.29 -21.84
N ASN A 103 13.09 -9.51 -21.26
CA ASN A 103 13.59 -8.72 -20.14
C ASN A 103 13.75 -7.25 -20.52
N SER A 104 14.20 -6.94 -21.74
CA SER A 104 14.25 -5.55 -22.23
C SER A 104 12.87 -4.92 -22.28
N ARG A 105 11.87 -5.60 -22.86
CA ARG A 105 10.49 -5.10 -22.93
C ARG A 105 9.86 -4.91 -21.56
N ILE A 106 10.08 -5.87 -20.65
CA ILE A 106 9.64 -5.78 -19.24
C ILE A 106 10.30 -4.57 -18.58
N LYS A 107 11.61 -4.35 -18.79
CA LYS A 107 12.29 -3.16 -18.28
C LYS A 107 11.72 -1.88 -18.89
N ASP A 108 11.45 -1.84 -20.19
CA ASP A 108 10.87 -0.65 -20.82
C ASP A 108 9.50 -0.30 -20.21
N GLU A 109 8.64 -1.29 -19.95
CA GLU A 109 7.36 -1.10 -19.25
C GLU A 109 7.53 -0.63 -17.80
N LEU A 110 8.57 -1.11 -17.11
CA LEU A 110 8.91 -0.69 -15.74
C LEU A 110 9.62 0.68 -15.68
N GLU A 111 10.32 1.06 -16.75
CA GLU A 111 11.20 2.23 -16.86
C GLU A 111 10.56 3.39 -17.63
N GLN A 112 9.36 3.24 -18.19
CA GLN A 112 8.59 4.32 -18.84
C GLN A 112 8.27 5.52 -17.92
N ARG A 113 8.71 5.52 -16.66
CA ARG A 113 8.88 6.69 -15.79
C ARG A 113 10.20 6.66 -15.01
N ARG A 114 11.35 6.57 -15.66
CA ARG A 114 12.61 7.01 -15.04
C ARG A 114 12.72 8.53 -15.13
N GLU A 115 12.17 9.22 -14.15
CA GLU A 115 12.94 10.34 -13.60
C GLU A 115 14.25 9.75 -13.04
N ALA A 116 15.38 10.44 -13.22
CA ALA A 116 16.65 9.98 -12.68
C ALA A 116 16.48 9.71 -11.16
N PRO A 117 17.09 8.66 -10.60
CA PRO A 117 16.96 8.38 -9.18
C PRO A 117 17.39 9.62 -8.40
N LEU A 118 16.45 10.18 -7.63
CA LEU A 118 16.70 11.40 -6.88
C LEU A 118 17.88 11.17 -5.93
N THR A 119 18.94 11.96 -6.09
CA THR A 119 20.13 11.86 -5.25
C THR A 119 20.00 12.68 -3.97
N ASP A 120 19.14 13.69 -3.99
CA ASP A 120 19.03 14.68 -2.93
C ASP A 120 18.28 14.12 -1.71
N LEU A 121 18.86 14.33 -0.52
CA LEU A 121 18.25 13.96 0.76
C LEU A 121 17.10 14.91 1.14
N VAL A 122 17.11 16.12 0.60
CA VAL A 122 16.12 17.16 0.86
C VAL A 122 15.82 17.92 -0.42
N LEU A 123 14.54 18.24 -0.66
CA LEU A 123 14.08 19.05 -1.79
C LEU A 123 13.24 20.24 -1.34
N PRO A 124 13.54 21.47 -1.78
CA PRO A 124 12.67 22.62 -1.53
C PRO A 124 11.37 22.52 -2.32
N TYR A 125 10.24 23.00 -1.77
CA TYR A 125 8.94 22.91 -2.45
C TYR A 125 8.88 23.57 -3.83
N ALA A 126 9.70 24.60 -4.07
CA ALA A 126 9.82 25.25 -5.37
C ALA A 126 10.29 24.32 -6.51
N GLN A 127 10.85 23.14 -6.19
CA GLN A 127 11.33 22.16 -7.15
C GLN A 127 10.44 20.91 -7.23
N ILE A 128 9.41 20.82 -6.38
CA ILE A 128 8.56 19.64 -6.26
C ILE A 128 7.33 19.79 -7.16
N HIS A 129 6.97 18.72 -7.87
CA HIS A 129 5.72 18.62 -8.62
C HIS A 129 5.08 17.25 -8.40
N ARG A 130 3.83 17.10 -8.85
CA ARG A 130 3.03 15.90 -8.58
C ARG A 130 3.71 14.60 -9.03
N ASP A 131 4.44 14.60 -10.13
CA ASP A 131 5.07 13.36 -10.65
C ASP A 131 6.20 12.80 -9.76
N MET A 132 6.65 13.56 -8.76
CA MET A 132 7.71 13.16 -7.82
C MET A 132 7.20 12.39 -6.59
N VAL A 133 5.96 11.87 -6.60
CA VAL A 133 5.35 11.15 -5.44
C VAL A 133 6.27 10.05 -4.89
N ASP A 134 6.97 9.32 -5.75
CA ASP A 134 7.88 8.24 -5.34
C ASP A 134 9.08 8.73 -4.52
N PHE A 135 9.42 10.02 -4.62
CA PHE A 135 10.59 10.62 -3.95
C PHE A 135 10.24 11.44 -2.71
N VAL A 136 9.07 12.08 -2.71
CA VAL A 136 8.67 13.00 -1.64
C VAL A 136 7.35 12.64 -0.97
N GLY A 137 6.68 11.58 -1.40
CA GLY A 137 5.36 11.19 -0.91
C GLY A 137 4.23 12.04 -1.48
N GLY A 138 2.99 11.62 -1.22
CA GLY A 138 1.77 12.23 -1.76
C GLY A 138 1.60 13.69 -1.33
N LYS A 139 1.61 13.96 -0.01
CA LYS A 139 1.41 15.30 0.54
C LYS A 139 2.39 16.31 -0.01
N SER A 140 3.68 16.01 0.01
CA SER A 140 4.68 16.97 -0.48
C SER A 140 4.58 17.17 -1.98
N ALA A 141 4.33 16.10 -2.76
CA ALA A 141 4.14 16.21 -4.21
C ALA A 141 2.93 17.09 -4.55
N ASN A 142 1.80 16.89 -3.87
CA ASN A 142 0.60 17.70 -4.06
C ASN A 142 0.82 19.15 -3.64
N LEU A 143 1.47 19.42 -2.51
CA LEU A 143 1.78 20.79 -2.08
C LEU A 143 2.70 21.51 -3.07
N GLY A 144 3.73 20.83 -3.60
CA GLY A 144 4.58 21.36 -4.65
C GLY A 144 3.80 21.67 -5.93
N GLU A 145 2.87 20.81 -6.32
CA GLU A 145 1.97 21.02 -7.46
C GLU A 145 1.07 22.26 -7.27
N VAL A 146 0.46 22.41 -6.08
CA VAL A 146 -0.36 23.57 -5.71
C VAL A 146 0.44 24.86 -5.83
N LEU A 147 1.67 24.87 -5.31
CA LEU A 147 2.56 26.04 -5.36
C LEU A 147 3.01 26.38 -6.79
N ASN A 148 3.50 25.38 -7.52
CA ASN A 148 4.26 25.60 -8.76
C ASN A 148 3.41 25.59 -10.04
N ARG A 149 2.21 25.01 -10.01
CA ARG A 149 1.32 24.90 -11.19
C ARG A 149 -0.01 25.61 -11.00
N VAL A 150 -0.62 25.48 -9.83
CA VAL A 150 -1.91 26.14 -9.53
C VAL A 150 -1.68 27.57 -9.03
N HIS A 151 -0.50 27.85 -8.47
CA HIS A 151 -0.09 29.16 -7.93
C HIS A 151 -0.96 29.63 -6.77
N LEU A 152 -1.44 28.69 -5.94
CA LEU A 152 -2.13 29.02 -4.70
C LEU A 152 -1.14 29.18 -3.54
N PRO A 153 -1.50 29.97 -2.51
CA PRO A 153 -0.63 30.18 -1.36
C PRO A 153 -0.45 28.89 -0.56
N VAL A 154 0.80 28.47 -0.39
CA VAL A 154 1.22 27.33 0.42
C VAL A 154 2.28 27.82 1.42
N ALA A 155 2.32 27.22 2.60
CA ALA A 155 3.36 27.47 3.58
C ALA A 155 4.76 27.13 3.03
N GLU A 156 5.75 27.99 3.28
CA GLU A 156 7.15 27.72 2.91
C GLU A 156 7.66 26.42 3.54
N GLY A 157 8.53 25.70 2.83
CA GLY A 157 9.00 24.41 3.32
C GLY A 157 9.90 23.65 2.37
N PHE A 158 10.21 22.41 2.78
CA PHE A 158 10.98 21.43 2.03
C PHE A 158 10.52 20.01 2.40
N ALA A 159 10.76 19.05 1.53
CA ALA A 159 10.55 17.62 1.79
C ALA A 159 11.89 16.93 2.10
N ILE A 160 11.92 16.13 3.16
CA ILE A 160 12.99 15.17 3.43
C ILE A 160 12.61 13.89 2.69
N THR A 161 13.43 13.49 1.73
CA THR A 161 13.04 12.57 0.65
C THR A 161 13.05 11.11 1.11
N THR A 162 12.45 10.21 0.32
CA THR A 162 12.51 8.76 0.54
C THR A 162 13.95 8.23 0.48
N ARG A 163 14.82 8.90 -0.29
CA ARG A 163 16.27 8.67 -0.30
C ARG A 163 16.91 8.90 1.07
N ALA A 164 16.50 9.95 1.79
CA ALA A 164 16.99 10.19 3.15
C ALA A 164 16.56 9.11 4.14
N PHE A 165 15.35 8.56 3.98
CA PHE A 165 14.88 7.42 4.76
C PHE A 165 15.73 6.16 4.48
N ASP A 166 15.96 5.83 3.21
CA ASP A 166 16.80 4.67 2.84
C ASP A 166 18.22 4.80 3.39
N THR A 167 18.83 5.97 3.23
CA THR A 167 20.18 6.27 3.76
C THR A 167 20.22 6.13 5.28
N PHE A 168 19.20 6.63 5.99
CA PHE A 168 19.11 6.54 7.45
C PHE A 168 18.99 5.08 7.93
N LEU A 169 18.14 4.26 7.30
CA LEU A 169 18.00 2.85 7.66
C LEU A 169 19.28 2.05 7.38
N ALA A 170 19.89 2.27 6.21
CA ALA A 170 21.12 1.59 5.80
C ALA A 170 22.31 1.92 6.70
N HIS A 171 22.45 3.20 7.11
CA HIS A 171 23.54 3.62 7.99
C HIS A 171 23.54 2.94 9.37
N ASN A 172 22.37 2.47 9.81
CA ASN A 172 22.18 1.89 11.14
C ASN A 172 21.90 0.37 11.09
N ASP A 173 22.07 -0.29 9.92
CA ASP A 173 21.76 -1.70 9.70
C ASP A 173 20.32 -2.10 10.13
N LEU A 174 19.39 -1.15 10.10
CA LEU A 174 18.05 -1.33 10.66
C LEU A 174 17.18 -2.27 9.82
N VAL A 175 17.45 -2.38 8.52
CA VAL A 175 16.64 -3.19 7.59
C VAL A 175 16.61 -4.66 8.02
N ASP A 176 17.77 -5.22 8.34
CA ASP A 176 17.89 -6.64 8.71
C ASP A 176 17.26 -6.91 10.08
N GLU A 177 17.46 -6.02 11.06
CA GLU A 177 16.83 -6.14 12.39
C GLU A 177 15.30 -6.05 12.30
N ILE A 178 14.78 -5.08 11.55
CA ILE A 178 13.34 -4.92 11.30
C ILE A 178 12.77 -6.19 10.64
N ASN A 179 13.49 -6.82 9.72
CA ASN A 179 13.04 -8.05 9.07
C ASN A 179 13.00 -9.26 10.02
N LYS A 180 13.89 -9.34 11.01
CA LYS A 180 13.86 -10.42 12.02
C LYS A 180 12.58 -10.36 12.87
N PHE A 181 12.24 -9.19 13.40
CA PHE A 181 11.02 -9.02 14.20
C PHE A 181 9.75 -9.39 13.42
N LYS A 182 9.76 -9.18 12.10
CA LYS A 182 8.62 -9.54 11.24
C LYS A 182 8.47 -11.04 11.02
N MET A 183 9.57 -11.78 10.95
CA MET A 183 9.50 -13.25 10.79
C MET A 183 8.86 -13.93 11.99
N GLU A 184 8.91 -13.30 13.16
CA GLU A 184 8.34 -13.79 14.42
C GLU A 184 6.93 -13.24 14.69
N LEU A 185 6.41 -12.36 13.83
CA LEU A 185 5.13 -11.69 14.02
C LEU A 185 3.97 -12.62 13.69
N ASP A 186 3.09 -12.83 14.67
CA ASP A 186 1.80 -13.48 14.50
C ASP A 186 0.73 -12.43 14.17
N ILE A 187 0.18 -12.51 12.96
CA ILE A 187 -0.76 -11.52 12.41
C ILE A 187 -2.12 -11.59 13.13
N ASP A 188 -2.50 -12.76 13.64
CA ASP A 188 -3.79 -12.97 14.30
C ASP A 188 -3.75 -12.62 15.79
N ASN A 189 -2.57 -12.29 16.33
CA ASN A 189 -2.37 -11.94 17.73
C ASN A 189 -2.00 -10.44 17.90
N PRO A 190 -2.94 -9.60 18.39
CA PRO A 190 -2.68 -8.19 18.65
C PRO A 190 -1.49 -7.91 19.59
N GLU A 191 -1.21 -8.78 20.58
CA GLU A 191 -0.08 -8.61 21.50
C GLU A 191 1.28 -8.80 20.80
N SER A 192 1.34 -9.72 19.83
CA SER A 192 2.54 -9.93 19.01
C SER A 192 2.86 -8.69 18.18
N ILE A 193 1.84 -8.09 17.54
CA ILE A 193 1.99 -6.85 16.77
C ILE A 193 2.45 -5.70 17.67
N GLN A 194 1.88 -5.59 18.88
CA GLN A 194 2.24 -4.55 19.83
C GLN A 194 3.72 -4.64 20.24
N THR A 195 4.19 -5.84 20.59
CA THR A 195 5.57 -6.05 21.05
C THR A 195 6.58 -5.77 19.94
N ALA A 196 6.35 -6.32 18.74
CA ALA A 196 7.20 -6.07 17.58
C ALA A 196 7.24 -4.57 17.20
N SER A 197 6.10 -3.90 17.25
CA SER A 197 6.00 -2.44 17.04
C SER A 197 6.89 -1.67 18.02
N GLU A 198 6.78 -1.97 19.32
CA GLU A 198 7.54 -1.26 20.37
C GLU A 198 9.05 -1.44 20.21
N ASP A 199 9.51 -2.66 19.91
CA ASP A 199 10.92 -2.94 19.73
C ASP A 199 11.49 -2.28 18.46
N ILE A 200 10.76 -2.34 17.33
CA ILE A 200 11.17 -1.66 16.09
C ILE A 200 11.24 -0.14 16.30
N GLN A 201 10.23 0.46 16.95
CA GLN A 201 10.24 1.89 17.22
C GLN A 201 11.40 2.30 18.11
N ARG A 202 11.71 1.50 19.15
CA ARG A 202 12.85 1.77 20.05
C ARG A 202 14.17 1.78 19.28
N LEU A 203 14.35 0.85 18.34
CA LEU A 203 15.54 0.80 17.48
C LEU A 203 15.66 2.06 16.62
N ILE A 204 14.58 2.46 15.94
CA ILE A 204 14.57 3.64 15.07
C ILE A 204 14.82 4.93 15.86
N ILE A 205 14.18 5.07 17.02
CA ILE A 205 14.29 6.28 17.86
C ILE A 205 15.71 6.44 18.42
N SER A 206 16.39 5.33 18.75
CA SER A 206 17.75 5.35 19.30
C SER A 206 18.85 5.40 18.22
N ALA A 207 18.50 5.16 16.95
CA ALA A 207 19.43 5.21 15.83
C ALA A 207 20.04 6.60 15.60
N LYS A 208 21.23 6.61 15.00
CA LYS A 208 22.02 7.82 14.72
C LYS A 208 21.63 8.39 13.36
N ILE A 209 21.46 9.70 13.29
CA ILE A 209 21.28 10.40 12.02
C ILE A 209 22.64 10.48 11.30
N PRO A 210 22.75 10.06 10.03
CA PRO A 210 23.95 10.25 9.21
C PRO A 210 24.33 11.73 9.12
N THR A 211 25.62 12.04 9.18
CA THR A 211 26.12 13.42 9.16
C THR A 211 25.72 14.19 7.90
N GLU A 212 25.62 13.50 6.76
CA GLU A 212 25.14 14.09 5.50
C GLU A 212 23.65 14.47 5.55
N LEU A 213 22.83 13.67 6.24
CA LEU A 213 21.39 13.94 6.40
C LEU A 213 21.17 15.09 7.37
N ASP A 214 21.89 15.11 8.50
CA ASP A 214 21.89 16.21 9.44
C ASP A 214 22.21 17.55 8.74
N ALA A 215 23.35 17.58 8.02
CA ALA A 215 23.76 18.76 7.27
C ALA A 215 22.73 19.18 6.20
N ALA A 216 22.13 18.24 5.48
CA ALA A 216 21.11 18.54 4.47
C ALA A 216 19.85 19.19 5.09
N ILE A 217 19.34 18.63 6.19
CA ILE A 217 18.18 19.16 6.91
C ILE A 217 18.49 20.56 7.48
N GLY A 218 19.64 20.72 8.14
CA GLY A 218 20.06 22.00 8.72
C GLY A 218 20.21 23.11 7.68
N ASN A 219 20.87 22.81 6.55
CA ASN A 219 21.04 23.76 5.45
C ASN A 219 19.70 24.17 4.82
N ALA A 220 18.77 23.21 4.65
CA ALA A 220 17.44 23.49 4.13
C ALA A 220 16.61 24.36 5.10
N PHE A 221 16.69 24.10 6.40
CA PHE A 221 16.06 24.91 7.43
C PHE A 221 16.59 26.35 7.45
N THR A 222 17.92 26.53 7.45
CA THR A 222 18.53 27.87 7.40
C THR A 222 18.13 28.62 6.14
N SER A 223 18.13 27.95 4.98
CA SER A 223 17.72 28.56 3.71
C SER A 223 16.25 28.98 3.70
N MET A 224 15.38 28.18 4.31
CA MET A 224 13.97 28.53 4.51
C MET A 224 13.80 29.74 5.42
N ALA A 225 14.52 29.77 6.55
CA ALA A 225 14.48 30.90 7.49
C ALA A 225 14.91 32.23 6.82
N GLN A 226 15.94 32.19 5.97
CA GLN A 226 16.38 33.36 5.20
C GLN A 226 15.29 33.87 4.25
N ARG A 227 14.65 32.99 3.47
CA ARG A 227 13.55 33.37 2.56
C ARG A 227 12.36 33.97 3.31
N LEU A 228 12.06 33.46 4.51
CA LEU A 228 10.98 34.00 5.34
C LEU A 228 11.32 35.37 5.90
N ALA A 229 12.55 35.57 6.36
CA ALA A 229 13.02 36.88 6.80
C ALA A 229 12.92 37.93 5.67
N GLU A 230 13.27 37.56 4.43
CA GLU A 230 13.11 38.42 3.24
C GLU A 230 11.65 38.77 2.95
N LYS A 231 10.71 37.86 3.25
CA LYS A 231 9.26 38.07 3.13
C LYS A 231 8.66 38.84 4.31
N GLY A 232 9.48 39.34 5.23
CA GLY A 232 9.04 40.15 6.37
C GLY A 232 8.53 39.33 7.56
N TYR A 233 8.92 38.06 7.68
CA TYR A 233 8.63 37.27 8.87
C TYR A 233 9.30 37.91 10.11
N THR A 234 8.48 38.32 11.07
CA THR A 234 8.92 39.00 12.30
C THR A 234 9.00 38.08 13.51
N GLY A 235 8.81 36.77 13.33
CA GLY A 235 8.83 35.81 14.45
C GLY A 235 10.21 35.76 15.10
N HIS A 236 10.25 35.82 16.43
CA HIS A 236 11.50 35.78 17.20
C HIS A 236 12.28 34.47 17.03
N GLU A 237 11.59 33.37 16.72
CA GLU A 237 12.17 32.06 16.43
C GLU A 237 11.31 31.32 15.40
N LEU A 238 11.92 30.74 14.36
CA LEU A 238 11.17 29.98 13.35
C LEU A 238 10.79 28.61 13.90
N ARG A 239 9.50 28.31 13.90
CA ARG A 239 8.95 26.98 14.24
C ARG A 239 8.42 26.31 12.98
N VAL A 240 8.46 24.99 12.97
CA VAL A 240 8.01 24.19 11.81
C VAL A 240 7.00 23.11 12.20
N SER A 241 6.25 22.66 11.21
CA SER A 241 5.48 21.43 11.28
C SER A 241 6.18 20.35 10.46
N LEU A 242 6.40 19.19 11.06
CA LEU A 242 6.90 18.01 10.38
C LEU A 242 5.76 17.01 10.22
N ARG A 243 5.39 16.69 8.99
CA ARG A 243 4.29 15.79 8.66
C ARG A 243 4.83 14.59 7.90
N SER A 244 4.34 13.40 8.24
CA SER A 244 4.55 12.20 7.44
C SER A 244 4.00 12.40 6.02
N SER A 245 4.75 11.95 5.03
CA SER A 245 4.36 11.85 3.64
C SER A 245 4.86 10.52 3.10
N ALA A 246 4.39 9.41 3.65
CA ALA A 246 4.80 8.09 3.20
C ALA A 246 4.32 7.83 1.75
N ILE A 247 5.07 7.03 1.00
CA ILE A 247 4.60 6.56 -0.31
C ILE A 247 3.27 5.80 -0.10
N GLY A 248 2.25 6.17 -0.87
CA GLY A 248 0.92 5.57 -0.77
C GLY A 248 0.01 6.21 0.27
N GLU A 249 0.48 7.13 1.11
CA GLU A 249 -0.31 7.76 2.18
C GLU A 249 -1.55 8.53 1.67
N ASP A 250 -1.43 9.22 0.54
CA ASP A 250 -2.51 9.98 -0.10
C ASP A 250 -3.01 9.34 -1.40
N SER A 251 -2.79 8.02 -1.55
CA SER A 251 -3.31 7.25 -2.69
C SER A 251 -4.78 6.85 -2.45
N GLU A 252 -5.29 5.85 -3.18
CA GLU A 252 -6.62 5.24 -2.94
C GLU A 252 -6.80 4.69 -1.52
N LEU A 253 -5.76 4.73 -0.69
CA LEU A 253 -5.77 4.47 0.73
C LEU A 253 -5.57 5.80 1.45
N SER A 254 -6.51 6.19 2.31
CA SER A 254 -6.51 7.53 2.92
C SER A 254 -5.48 7.70 4.03
N PHE A 255 -4.91 6.59 4.52
CA PHE A 255 -4.03 6.47 5.70
C PHE A 255 -4.38 7.49 6.80
N ALA A 256 -5.67 7.79 6.97
CA ALA A 256 -6.09 9.01 7.63
C ALA A 256 -5.72 8.94 9.11
N GLY A 257 -4.89 9.89 9.55
CA GLY A 257 -4.37 9.96 10.90
C GLY A 257 -3.51 8.76 11.31
N GLN A 258 -2.98 7.94 10.38
CA GLN A 258 -2.22 6.71 10.65
C GLN A 258 -0.77 6.95 11.08
N TYR A 259 -0.14 7.96 10.50
CA TYR A 259 1.24 8.33 10.77
C TYR A 259 1.33 9.63 11.59
N LEU A 260 2.51 9.86 12.16
CA LEU A 260 2.72 10.99 13.07
C LEU A 260 2.86 12.30 12.30
N SER A 261 2.22 13.35 12.81
CA SER A 261 2.50 14.75 12.46
C SER A 261 2.85 15.50 13.73
N LEU A 262 3.96 16.22 13.73
CA LEU A 262 4.45 17.01 14.85
C LEU A 262 4.37 18.49 14.48
N LEU A 263 3.55 19.24 15.22
CA LEU A 263 3.34 20.67 15.01
C LEU A 263 4.15 21.48 16.02
N ASN A 264 4.49 22.73 15.64
CA ASN A 264 5.23 23.67 16.48
C ASN A 264 6.56 23.11 17.03
N VAL A 265 7.38 22.57 16.12
CA VAL A 265 8.68 21.98 16.43
C VAL A 265 9.78 23.06 16.36
N PRO A 266 10.59 23.24 17.41
CA PRO A 266 11.77 24.10 17.37
C PRO A 266 12.93 23.47 16.59
N GLU A 267 13.86 24.31 16.13
CA GLU A 267 15.05 23.88 15.37
C GLU A 267 15.84 22.78 16.09
N HIS A 268 16.09 22.93 17.39
CA HIS A 268 16.88 21.97 18.17
C HIS A 268 16.21 20.58 18.30
N GLN A 269 14.93 20.43 17.95
CA GLN A 269 14.19 19.17 17.97
C GLN A 269 13.97 18.56 16.58
N LEU A 270 14.41 19.21 15.49
CA LEU A 270 14.14 18.76 14.11
C LEU A 270 14.52 17.28 13.87
N LEU A 271 15.76 16.92 14.20
CA LEU A 271 16.28 15.57 13.98
C LEU A 271 15.59 14.52 14.86
N GLN A 272 15.23 14.91 16.09
CA GLN A 272 14.47 14.05 16.99
C GLN A 272 13.07 13.79 16.43
N SER A 273 12.38 14.85 16.00
CA SER A 273 11.07 14.78 15.36
C SER A 273 11.09 13.95 14.08
N TYR A 274 12.13 14.06 13.25
CA TYR A 274 12.33 13.20 12.09
C TYR A 274 12.34 11.71 12.46
N ARG A 275 13.12 11.31 13.49
CA ARG A 275 13.15 9.90 13.94
C ARG A 275 11.79 9.42 14.45
N TYR A 276 11.05 10.26 15.16
CA TYR A 276 9.70 9.90 15.62
C TYR A 276 8.72 9.69 14.47
N ILE A 277 8.80 10.51 13.42
CA ILE A 277 7.96 10.35 12.23
C ILE A 277 8.34 9.09 11.46
N VAL A 278 9.64 8.81 11.29
CA VAL A 278 10.11 7.56 10.68
C VAL A 278 9.66 6.35 11.49
N ALA A 279 9.77 6.39 12.83
CA ALA A 279 9.30 5.32 13.71
C ALA A 279 7.79 5.10 13.60
N SER A 280 7.02 6.15 13.28
CA SER A 280 5.56 6.06 13.16
C SER A 280 5.09 5.12 12.04
N LEU A 281 5.95 4.81 11.06
CA LEU A 281 5.72 3.74 10.08
C LEU A 281 5.42 2.39 10.73
N TYR A 282 5.98 2.15 11.91
CA TYR A 282 5.91 0.88 12.62
C TYR A 282 5.04 0.97 13.87
N THR A 283 4.03 1.85 13.88
CA THR A 283 2.98 1.79 14.90
C THR A 283 2.16 0.51 14.76
N PRO A 284 1.56 -0.01 15.86
CA PRO A 284 0.75 -1.23 15.80
C PRO A 284 -0.38 -1.08 14.77
N ARG A 285 -0.94 0.12 14.72
CA ARG A 285 -1.99 0.53 13.79
C ARG A 285 -1.50 0.53 12.33
N ALA A 286 -0.34 1.11 12.04
CA ALA A 286 0.23 1.12 10.70
C ALA A 286 0.64 -0.28 10.22
N ILE A 287 1.21 -1.10 11.10
CA ILE A 287 1.54 -2.50 10.80
C ILE A 287 0.27 -3.28 10.51
N SER A 288 -0.72 -3.25 11.41
CA SER A 288 -2.01 -3.95 11.23
C SER A 288 -2.71 -3.52 9.94
N TYR A 289 -2.71 -2.22 9.66
CA TYR A 289 -3.30 -1.67 8.44
C TYR A 289 -2.62 -2.23 7.18
N ARG A 290 -1.28 -2.24 7.14
CA ARG A 290 -0.51 -2.78 6.01
C ARG A 290 -0.74 -4.28 5.83
N LEU A 291 -0.74 -5.05 6.92
CA LEU A 291 -1.02 -6.48 6.89
C LEU A 291 -2.43 -6.77 6.35
N ASN A 292 -3.44 -6.08 6.85
CA ASN A 292 -4.84 -6.22 6.41
C ASN A 292 -5.04 -5.84 4.94
N LYS A 293 -4.29 -4.86 4.44
CA LYS A 293 -4.33 -4.44 3.03
C LYS A 293 -3.37 -5.23 2.12
N GLY A 294 -2.58 -6.15 2.69
CA GLY A 294 -1.58 -6.94 1.97
C GLY A 294 -0.45 -6.11 1.37
N ILE A 295 -0.13 -4.97 1.99
CA ILE A 295 0.95 -4.05 1.60
C ILE A 295 2.25 -4.58 2.18
N ARG A 296 3.27 -4.72 1.35
CA ARG A 296 4.59 -5.18 1.80
C ARG A 296 5.35 -3.99 2.39
N ASP A 297 6.02 -4.20 3.51
CA ASP A 297 6.76 -3.11 4.16
C ASP A 297 7.93 -2.58 3.31
N GLU A 298 8.52 -3.43 2.46
CA GLU A 298 9.53 -3.03 1.48
C GLU A 298 9.00 -2.06 0.41
N ASP A 299 7.67 -1.90 0.34
CA ASP A 299 7.00 -0.98 -0.57
C ASP A 299 6.69 0.38 0.10
N VAL A 300 7.01 0.54 1.40
CA VAL A 300 6.65 1.72 2.19
C VAL A 300 7.91 2.47 2.64
N ALA A 301 8.23 3.55 1.93
CA ALA A 301 9.24 4.52 2.33
C ALA A 301 8.59 5.77 2.94
N MET A 302 9.19 6.32 3.99
CA MET A 302 8.74 7.58 4.61
C MET A 302 9.46 8.76 3.97
N SER A 303 8.72 9.70 3.40
CA SER A 303 9.17 11.08 3.23
C SER A 303 8.58 11.95 4.35
N VAL A 304 9.24 13.05 4.69
CA VAL A 304 8.78 13.97 5.74
C VAL A 304 8.65 15.38 5.18
N ALA A 305 7.44 15.90 5.18
CA ALA A 305 7.13 17.29 4.84
C ALA A 305 7.53 18.20 6.00
N CYS A 306 8.45 19.13 5.77
CA CYS A 306 8.82 20.19 6.71
C CYS A 306 8.26 21.51 6.20
N LEU A 307 7.29 22.08 6.91
CA LEU A 307 6.62 23.33 6.56
C LEU A 307 6.80 24.34 7.68
N GLN A 308 6.84 25.64 7.37
CA GLN A 308 6.72 26.68 8.40
C GLN A 308 5.45 26.45 9.22
N MET A 309 5.54 26.70 10.53
CA MET A 309 4.38 26.63 11.39
C MET A 309 3.50 27.86 11.17
N VAL A 310 2.24 27.65 10.77
CA VAL A 310 1.26 28.73 10.64
C VAL A 310 0.53 28.89 11.96
N GLU A 311 0.71 30.02 12.63
CA GLU A 311 -0.02 30.40 13.86
C GLU A 311 -1.48 30.73 13.51
N SER A 312 -2.27 29.69 13.26
CA SER A 312 -3.59 29.85 12.66
C SER A 312 -4.57 30.47 13.65
N VAL A 313 -5.26 31.54 13.25
CA VAL A 313 -6.40 32.08 14.02
C VAL A 313 -7.64 31.23 13.81
N ALA A 314 -7.80 30.68 12.61
CA ALA A 314 -8.80 29.69 12.26
C ALA A 314 -8.21 28.72 11.23
N SER A 315 -8.73 27.50 11.20
CA SER A 315 -8.27 26.49 10.25
C SER A 315 -9.37 25.45 10.04
N GLY A 316 -9.20 24.61 9.02
CA GLY A 316 -10.15 23.56 8.77
C GLY A 316 -9.95 22.82 7.47
N VAL A 317 -11.06 22.28 6.97
CA VAL A 317 -11.10 21.35 5.83
C VAL A 317 -12.12 21.83 4.82
N ILE A 318 -11.85 21.65 3.53
CA ILE A 318 -12.79 21.89 2.44
C ILE A 318 -12.96 20.60 1.65
N TYR A 319 -14.21 20.20 1.46
CA TYR A 319 -14.58 19.17 0.51
C TYR A 319 -15.20 19.86 -0.70
N THR A 320 -14.65 19.61 -1.89
CA THR A 320 -15.17 20.27 -3.10
C THR A 320 -16.45 19.64 -3.60
N ARG A 321 -16.87 18.49 -3.07
CA ARG A 321 -18.19 17.90 -3.30
C ARG A 321 -18.73 17.35 -2.00
N HIS A 322 -20.06 17.23 -1.92
CA HIS A 322 -20.64 16.45 -0.83
C HIS A 322 -20.24 14.98 -1.00
N PRO A 323 -19.70 14.32 0.03
CA PRO A 323 -19.28 12.91 -0.06
C PRO A 323 -20.44 11.91 -0.27
N TYR A 324 -21.71 12.36 -0.27
CA TYR A 324 -22.91 11.50 -0.28
C TYR A 324 -24.02 12.05 -1.17
N HIS A 325 -24.32 13.36 -1.07
CA HIS A 325 -25.24 14.02 -1.98
C HIS A 325 -24.53 14.38 -3.29
N LEU A 326 -24.21 13.36 -4.10
CA LEU A 326 -23.50 13.51 -5.38
C LEU A 326 -24.19 14.45 -6.38
N HIS A 327 -25.51 14.62 -6.26
CA HIS A 327 -26.29 15.55 -7.07
C HIS A 327 -26.14 17.01 -6.63
N GLU A 328 -25.68 17.23 -5.39
CA GLU A 328 -25.39 18.55 -4.85
C GLU A 328 -23.94 18.91 -5.19
N ASP A 329 -23.76 19.67 -6.28
CA ASP A 329 -22.46 20.17 -6.71
C ASP A 329 -22.05 21.40 -5.88
N HIS A 330 -21.92 21.20 -4.57
CA HIS A 330 -21.60 22.22 -3.58
C HIS A 330 -20.24 21.96 -2.91
N ILE A 331 -19.59 23.04 -2.51
CA ILE A 331 -18.38 23.04 -1.69
C ILE A 331 -18.78 23.12 -0.23
N ILE A 332 -18.18 22.28 0.60
CA ILE A 332 -18.40 22.25 2.06
C ILE A 332 -17.12 22.70 2.74
N ILE A 333 -17.21 23.75 3.55
CA ILE A 333 -16.08 24.29 4.31
C ILE A 333 -16.37 24.09 5.80
N SER A 334 -15.51 23.32 6.46
CA SER A 334 -15.51 23.17 7.91
C SER A 334 -14.44 24.06 8.54
N ALA A 335 -14.74 24.73 9.66
CA ALA A 335 -13.80 25.63 10.33
C ALA A 335 -13.86 25.54 11.86
N VAL A 336 -12.69 25.61 12.51
CA VAL A 336 -12.52 25.75 13.96
C VAL A 336 -11.60 26.93 14.29
N TRP A 337 -11.66 27.40 15.53
CA TRP A 337 -10.69 28.37 16.06
C TRP A 337 -9.34 27.70 16.33
N GLY A 338 -8.26 28.44 16.09
CA GLY A 338 -6.90 27.94 16.31
C GLY A 338 -6.44 26.96 15.23
N LEU A 339 -5.64 25.98 15.65
CA LEU A 339 -4.96 25.00 14.80
C LEU A 339 -5.86 23.85 14.34
N GLY A 340 -5.54 23.31 13.16
CA GLY A 340 -6.38 22.40 12.39
C GLY A 340 -6.68 21.00 12.95
N PRO A 341 -5.88 20.38 13.85
CA PRO A 341 -6.16 19.02 14.33
C PRO A 341 -7.60 18.82 14.85
N TYR A 342 -8.16 19.82 15.54
CA TYR A 342 -9.53 19.73 16.05
C TYR A 342 -10.63 19.80 14.98
N ALA A 343 -10.32 20.31 13.78
CA ALA A 343 -11.25 20.24 12.64
C ALA A 343 -11.35 18.83 12.04
N VAL A 344 -10.30 18.01 12.18
CA VAL A 344 -10.20 16.69 11.52
C VAL A 344 -10.40 15.51 12.47
N ASP A 345 -10.03 15.64 13.75
CA ASP A 345 -10.02 14.54 14.71
C ASP A 345 -11.35 14.33 15.46
N GLY A 346 -12.37 15.16 15.18
CA GLY A 346 -13.73 15.00 15.71
C GLY A 346 -13.89 15.28 17.21
N HIS A 347 -12.91 15.95 17.83
CA HIS A 347 -12.98 16.41 19.23
C HIS A 347 -13.94 17.60 19.40
N ILE A 348 -14.07 18.43 18.37
CA ILE A 348 -14.95 19.62 18.35
C ILE A 348 -15.82 19.54 17.10
N THR A 349 -17.10 19.93 17.24
CA THR A 349 -17.98 20.13 16.10
C THR A 349 -17.64 21.46 15.42
N PRO A 350 -17.17 21.47 14.16
CA PRO A 350 -16.77 22.70 13.48
C PRO A 350 -17.98 23.53 13.03
N ASP A 351 -17.73 24.78 12.67
CA ASP A 351 -18.66 25.54 11.83
C ASP A 351 -18.68 24.93 10.44
N THR A 352 -19.84 24.91 9.79
CA THR A 352 -20.01 24.39 8.43
C THR A 352 -20.62 25.45 7.52
N TYR A 353 -20.00 25.67 6.37
CA TYR A 353 -20.46 26.59 5.34
C TYR A 353 -20.65 25.82 4.03
N VAL A 354 -21.83 25.92 3.42
CA VAL A 354 -22.14 25.29 2.13
C VAL A 354 -22.17 26.36 1.06
N VAL A 355 -21.37 26.17 0.01
CA VAL A 355 -21.15 27.17 -1.04
C VAL A 355 -21.47 26.57 -2.41
N ALA A 356 -22.23 27.29 -3.22
CA ALA A 356 -22.53 26.92 -4.60
C ALA A 356 -21.29 27.10 -5.49
N LYS A 357 -21.08 26.20 -6.46
CA LYS A 357 -20.06 26.35 -7.51
C LYS A 357 -20.52 27.24 -8.66
N ASP A 358 -21.05 28.41 -8.33
CA ASP A 358 -21.36 29.44 -9.31
C ASP A 358 -20.19 30.43 -9.45
N PRO A 359 -20.17 31.30 -10.49
CA PRO A 359 -19.08 32.27 -10.66
C PRO A 359 -18.87 33.22 -9.48
N GLN A 360 -19.86 33.36 -8.59
CA GLN A 360 -19.81 34.22 -7.41
C GLN A 360 -19.41 33.47 -6.13
N ASN A 361 -19.34 32.13 -6.17
CA ASN A 361 -19.25 31.25 -5.02
C ASN A 361 -20.27 31.62 -3.93
N THR A 362 -21.56 31.60 -4.29
CA THR A 362 -22.64 32.02 -3.39
C THR A 362 -22.74 31.13 -2.15
N LEU A 363 -22.73 31.75 -0.96
CA LEU A 363 -22.96 31.06 0.32
C LEU A 363 -24.45 30.67 0.44
N LEU A 364 -24.72 29.37 0.50
CA LEU A 364 -26.06 28.79 0.55
C LEU A 364 -26.53 28.59 1.99
N GLU A 365 -25.66 28.02 2.82
CA GLU A 365 -25.99 27.65 4.20
C GLU A 365 -24.84 27.95 5.14
N THR A 366 -25.18 28.32 6.39
CA THR A 366 -24.24 28.54 7.47
C THR A 366 -24.75 27.89 8.74
N GLN A 367 -23.96 26.96 9.26
CA GLN A 367 -24.21 26.29 10.53
C GLN A 367 -23.08 26.61 11.49
N ILE A 368 -23.40 27.33 12.58
CA ILE A 368 -22.43 27.72 13.60
C ILE A 368 -22.56 26.79 14.80
N SER A 369 -21.43 26.20 15.19
CA SER A 369 -21.33 25.25 16.28
C SER A 369 -20.69 25.90 17.51
N LEU A 370 -20.99 25.35 18.69
CA LEU A 370 -20.33 25.73 19.93
C LEU A 370 -18.88 25.22 19.91
N LYS A 371 -17.92 26.14 19.98
CA LYS A 371 -16.48 25.83 20.00
C LYS A 371 -15.89 26.22 21.36
N PRO A 372 -15.90 25.33 22.37
CA PRO A 372 -15.55 25.70 23.74
C PRO A 372 -14.04 25.89 23.96
N VAL A 373 -13.22 25.22 23.15
CA VAL A 373 -11.76 25.19 23.27
C VAL A 373 -11.11 25.33 21.89
N GLN A 374 -9.84 25.72 21.87
CA GLN A 374 -9.02 25.83 20.66
C GLN A 374 -7.59 25.35 20.92
N LEU A 375 -6.92 24.85 19.88
CA LEU A 375 -5.50 24.50 19.94
C LEU A 375 -4.64 25.67 19.50
N VAL A 376 -3.61 25.97 20.29
CA VAL A 376 -2.60 26.99 19.99
C VAL A 376 -1.19 26.44 20.17
N SER A 377 -0.22 27.13 19.58
CA SER A 377 1.20 26.82 19.75
C SER A 377 1.65 27.09 21.19
N ASN A 378 2.32 26.11 21.81
CA ASN A 378 3.00 26.30 23.09
C ASN A 378 4.37 26.96 22.87
N PRO A 379 4.75 28.03 23.59
CA PRO A 379 6.09 28.63 23.48
C PRO A 379 7.25 27.64 23.64
N ASP A 380 7.10 26.61 24.49
CA ASP A 380 8.12 25.59 24.74
C ASP A 380 8.16 24.48 23.66
N GLY A 381 7.27 24.54 22.67
CA GLY A 381 7.10 23.54 21.61
C GLY A 381 5.86 22.66 21.82
N GLY A 382 5.35 22.11 20.71
CA GLY A 382 4.10 21.36 20.70
C GLY A 382 2.85 22.24 20.85
N LEU A 383 1.72 21.64 21.17
CA LEU A 383 0.42 22.31 21.22
C LEU A 383 -0.13 22.36 22.63
N VAL A 384 -0.97 23.36 22.90
CA VAL A 384 -1.74 23.45 24.14
C VAL A 384 -3.19 23.79 23.81
N GLU A 385 -4.10 23.14 24.52
CA GLU A 385 -5.52 23.48 24.48
C GLU A 385 -5.79 24.65 25.43
N ILE A 386 -6.49 25.66 24.92
CA ILE A 386 -6.98 26.78 25.72
C ILE A 386 -8.48 26.94 25.54
N GLU A 387 -9.15 27.48 26.55
CA GLU A 387 -10.56 27.86 26.41
C GLU A 387 -10.72 29.00 25.40
N VAL A 388 -11.76 28.90 24.58
CA VAL A 388 -12.19 30.02 23.73
C VAL A 388 -12.97 30.99 24.60
N ASP A 389 -12.74 32.29 24.42
CA ASP A 389 -13.48 33.34 25.13
C ASP A 389 -14.99 33.16 24.91
N SER A 390 -15.78 33.30 25.98
CA SER A 390 -17.22 33.00 25.97
C SER A 390 -17.99 33.71 24.86
N GLU A 391 -17.56 34.93 24.51
CA GLU A 391 -18.13 35.73 23.42
C GLU A 391 -17.84 35.16 22.02
N GLN A 392 -16.72 34.45 21.83
CA GLN A 392 -16.29 33.89 20.54
C GLN A 392 -16.80 32.46 20.28
N ARG A 393 -17.31 31.76 21.32
CA ARG A 393 -17.73 30.35 21.22
C ARG A 393 -18.88 30.12 20.21
N HIS A 394 -19.71 31.14 19.98
CA HIS A 394 -20.88 31.11 19.08
C HIS A 394 -20.71 32.02 17.86
N VAL A 395 -19.50 32.58 17.66
CA VAL A 395 -19.21 33.45 16.53
C VAL A 395 -18.67 32.60 15.37
N PRO A 396 -19.01 32.92 14.11
CA PRO A 396 -18.43 32.27 12.94
C PRO A 396 -16.91 32.44 12.89
N CYS A 397 -16.19 31.34 12.65
CA CYS A 397 -14.74 31.35 12.44
C CYS A 397 -14.28 32.21 11.27
N LEU A 398 -15.13 32.38 10.25
CA LEU A 398 -14.77 32.95 8.96
C LEU A 398 -15.68 34.11 8.56
N GLN A 399 -15.08 35.10 7.89
CA GLN A 399 -15.81 36.19 7.25
C GLN A 399 -16.29 35.77 5.84
N PRO A 400 -17.38 36.36 5.31
CA PRO A 400 -17.91 36.02 3.99
C PRO A 400 -16.90 36.11 2.83
N ASP A 401 -15.97 37.07 2.86
CA ASP A 401 -14.91 37.19 1.84
C ASP A 401 -13.87 36.07 1.92
N GLN A 402 -13.57 35.59 3.13
CA GLN A 402 -12.66 34.46 3.34
C GLN A 402 -13.29 33.16 2.84
N ILE A 403 -14.58 32.95 3.11
CA ILE A 403 -15.36 31.81 2.60
C ILE A 403 -15.32 31.77 1.07
N ARG A 404 -15.58 32.91 0.40
CA ARG A 404 -15.51 33.01 -1.07
C ARG A 404 -14.10 32.73 -1.60
N THR A 405 -13.06 33.18 -0.90
CA THR A 405 -11.68 32.93 -1.29
C THR A 405 -11.32 31.44 -1.20
N LEU A 406 -11.72 30.78 -0.11
CA LEU A 406 -11.55 29.34 0.05
C LEU A 406 -12.33 28.52 -0.99
N ALA A 407 -13.57 28.91 -1.30
CA ALA A 407 -14.36 28.28 -2.35
C ALA A 407 -13.72 28.43 -3.74
N ARG A 408 -13.08 29.57 -4.01
CA ARG A 408 -12.26 29.76 -5.23
C ARG A 408 -11.07 28.81 -5.25
N TYR A 409 -10.31 28.69 -4.15
CA TYR A 409 -9.19 27.74 -4.06
C TYR A 409 -9.65 26.30 -4.33
N ALA A 410 -10.77 25.90 -3.72
CA ALA A 410 -11.39 24.59 -3.93
C ALA A 410 -11.73 24.33 -5.40
N THR A 411 -12.35 25.30 -6.07
CA THR A 411 -12.72 25.19 -7.49
C THR A 411 -11.49 25.10 -8.39
N GLU A 412 -10.46 25.92 -8.14
CA GLU A 412 -9.21 25.88 -8.90
C GLU A 412 -8.48 24.53 -8.75
N LEU A 413 -8.45 23.99 -7.54
CA LEU A 413 -7.86 22.68 -7.26
C LEU A 413 -8.66 21.53 -7.90
N GLU A 414 -9.99 21.51 -7.76
CA GLU A 414 -10.83 20.49 -8.41
C GLU A 414 -10.67 20.51 -9.94
N ASN A 415 -10.61 21.71 -10.54
CA ASN A 415 -10.38 21.85 -11.99
C ASN A 415 -8.99 21.37 -12.42
N HIS A 416 -7.96 21.66 -11.62
CA HIS A 416 -6.59 21.23 -11.91
C HIS A 416 -6.44 19.71 -11.83
N TYR A 417 -6.94 19.10 -10.74
CA TYR A 417 -6.85 17.66 -10.51
C TYR A 417 -7.91 16.85 -11.25
N ARG A 418 -8.97 17.51 -11.77
CA ARG A 418 -10.10 16.92 -12.50
C ARG A 418 -10.87 15.87 -11.69
N CYS A 419 -10.83 15.97 -10.37
CA CYS A 419 -11.57 15.14 -9.44
C CYS A 419 -11.85 15.92 -8.16
N ALA A 420 -12.89 15.51 -7.42
CA ALA A 420 -13.22 16.13 -6.14
C ALA A 420 -12.02 16.12 -5.19
N GLN A 421 -11.84 17.18 -4.40
CA GLN A 421 -10.69 17.34 -3.50
C GLN A 421 -11.11 17.42 -2.03
N ASP A 422 -10.23 16.92 -1.17
CA ASP A 422 -10.16 17.12 0.27
C ASP A 422 -8.95 18.03 0.54
N ILE A 423 -9.21 19.23 1.07
CA ILE A 423 -8.22 20.31 1.19
C ILE A 423 -8.15 20.77 2.64
N GLU A 424 -6.96 20.77 3.23
CA GLU A 424 -6.71 21.40 4.52
C GLU A 424 -6.21 22.83 4.33
N TRP A 425 -6.69 23.75 5.15
CA TRP A 425 -6.34 25.17 5.06
C TRP A 425 -6.16 25.81 6.43
N ALA A 426 -5.44 26.93 6.46
CA ALA A 426 -5.27 27.78 7.62
C ALA A 426 -5.40 29.26 7.27
N LEU A 427 -5.94 30.02 8.21
CA LEU A 427 -5.97 31.47 8.21
C LEU A 427 -4.93 31.98 9.23
N ASP A 428 -3.95 32.74 8.76
CA ASP A 428 -2.93 33.31 9.63
C ASP A 428 -3.40 34.63 10.32
N PRO A 429 -2.64 35.19 11.27
CA PRO A 429 -3.01 36.43 11.96
C PRO A 429 -2.96 37.67 11.05
N THR A 430 -2.33 37.60 9.88
CA THR A 430 -2.28 38.69 8.90
C THR A 430 -3.53 38.71 8.00
N GLY A 431 -4.36 37.66 8.08
CA GLY A 431 -5.56 37.48 7.27
C GLY A 431 -5.32 36.69 5.98
N GLN A 432 -4.13 36.11 5.79
CA GLN A 432 -3.78 35.30 4.64
C GLN A 432 -4.30 33.86 4.81
N LEU A 433 -4.97 33.36 3.75
CA LEU A 433 -5.40 31.96 3.66
C LEU A 433 -4.35 31.14 2.92
N LEU A 434 -3.91 30.05 3.56
CA LEU A 434 -2.88 29.13 3.08
C LEU A 434 -3.47 27.72 2.92
N VAL A 435 -3.10 27.04 1.84
CA VAL A 435 -3.35 25.61 1.64
C VAL A 435 -2.26 24.81 2.36
N LEU A 436 -2.68 23.90 3.24
CA LEU A 436 -1.79 23.05 4.03
C LEU A 436 -1.68 21.63 3.49
N GLN A 437 -2.71 21.15 2.76
CA GLN A 437 -2.74 19.85 2.12
C GLN A 437 -3.85 19.82 1.07
N THR A 438 -3.69 19.02 0.02
CA THR A 438 -4.78 18.64 -0.89
C THR A 438 -4.61 17.19 -1.31
N ARG A 439 -5.72 16.48 -1.47
CA ARG A 439 -5.77 15.11 -1.97
C ARG A 439 -7.12 14.79 -2.62
N PRO A 440 -7.21 13.76 -3.48
CA PRO A 440 -8.49 13.33 -4.04
C PRO A 440 -9.49 12.93 -2.94
N LEU A 441 -10.69 13.50 -3.01
CA LEU A 441 -11.83 13.08 -2.20
C LEU A 441 -12.47 11.86 -2.85
N ARG A 442 -12.55 10.74 -2.12
CA ARG A 442 -13.30 9.58 -2.58
C ARG A 442 -14.80 9.84 -2.44
N VAL A 443 -15.46 9.97 -3.59
CA VAL A 443 -16.91 10.06 -3.69
C VAL A 443 -17.38 8.76 -4.36
N GLN A 444 -18.14 7.94 -3.65
CA GLN A 444 -18.64 6.69 -4.21
C GLN A 444 -19.92 6.98 -4.99
N GLU A 445 -19.95 6.65 -6.28
CA GLU A 445 -21.18 6.68 -7.10
C GLU A 445 -22.17 5.66 -6.54
N VAL A 446 -23.05 6.13 -5.64
CA VAL A 446 -24.30 5.42 -5.38
C VAL A 446 -25.08 5.50 -6.70
N GLY A 447 -25.52 4.36 -7.22
CA GLY A 447 -26.24 4.27 -8.49
C GLY A 447 -27.40 5.28 -8.59
N PRO A 448 -27.91 5.55 -9.81
CA PRO A 448 -28.82 6.66 -10.15
C PRO A 448 -30.19 6.69 -9.42
N GLU A 449 -30.41 5.84 -8.42
CA GLU A 449 -31.58 5.81 -7.55
C GLU A 449 -31.22 6.25 -6.12
N CYS A 450 -30.64 7.44 -5.95
CA CYS A 450 -30.53 8.03 -4.61
C CYS A 450 -31.77 8.90 -4.35
N VAL A 451 -32.64 8.38 -3.49
CA VAL A 451 -33.95 8.94 -3.13
C VAL A 451 -33.76 10.33 -2.51
N THR A 452 -34.36 11.35 -3.12
CA THR A 452 -34.37 12.75 -2.62
C THR A 452 -35.11 12.92 -1.28
N GLU A 453 -35.71 11.85 -0.75
CA GLU A 453 -36.37 11.80 0.55
C GLU A 453 -35.87 10.58 1.35
N LEU A 454 -35.53 10.79 2.62
CA LEU A 454 -35.16 9.70 3.53
C LEU A 454 -36.28 8.64 3.53
N PRO A 455 -35.98 7.35 3.28
CA PRO A 455 -37.00 6.32 3.32
C PRO A 455 -37.72 6.33 4.68
N PRO A 456 -39.04 6.07 4.71
CA PRO A 456 -39.80 6.07 5.95
C PRO A 456 -39.23 5.03 6.92
N PRO A 457 -39.35 5.24 8.25
CA PRO A 457 -38.94 4.24 9.22
C PRO A 457 -39.60 2.87 8.97
N VAL A 458 -38.81 1.80 9.09
CA VAL A 458 -39.35 0.44 8.98
C VAL A 458 -40.36 0.21 10.10
N SER A 459 -41.60 -0.09 9.72
CA SER A 459 -42.70 -0.31 10.66
C SER A 459 -42.45 -1.55 11.51
N GLY A 460 -42.70 -1.46 12.82
CA GLY A 460 -42.58 -2.58 13.76
C GLY A 460 -41.25 -2.65 14.52
N PHE A 461 -40.30 -1.77 14.21
CA PHE A 461 -39.01 -1.68 14.92
C PHE A 461 -38.87 -0.37 15.69
N THR A 462 -38.26 -0.44 16.88
CA THR A 462 -37.98 0.73 17.72
C THR A 462 -36.69 1.40 17.24
N ILE A 463 -36.73 2.72 17.02
CA ILE A 463 -35.52 3.52 16.77
C ILE A 463 -34.91 3.88 18.13
N LEU A 464 -33.66 3.47 18.35
CA LEU A 464 -32.90 3.79 19.56
C LEU A 464 -32.22 5.14 19.46
N ALA A 465 -31.72 5.49 18.27
CA ALA A 465 -31.00 6.74 18.05
C ALA A 465 -31.09 7.18 16.58
N GLN A 466 -30.95 8.47 16.32
CA GLN A 466 -30.94 9.04 14.97
C GLN A 466 -29.95 10.20 14.89
N GLY A 467 -29.13 10.21 13.83
CA GLY A 467 -28.17 11.28 13.53
C GLY A 467 -28.29 11.77 12.09
N HIS A 468 -27.61 12.87 11.81
CA HIS A 468 -27.58 13.50 10.48
C HIS A 468 -26.20 13.39 9.81
N ALA A 469 -25.14 13.10 10.57
CA ALA A 469 -23.78 12.96 10.05
C ALA A 469 -23.50 11.49 9.63
N MET A 470 -23.96 11.10 8.45
CA MET A 470 -23.72 9.76 7.90
C MET A 470 -22.31 9.69 7.30
N ALA A 471 -21.46 8.81 7.82
CA ALA A 471 -20.08 8.66 7.37
C ALA A 471 -19.88 7.55 6.33
N PHE A 472 -20.74 6.55 6.28
CA PHE A 472 -20.77 5.61 5.17
C PHE A 472 -22.17 5.01 5.03
N PRO A 473 -22.79 5.09 3.84
CA PRO A 473 -24.09 4.50 3.59
C PRO A 473 -23.98 2.97 3.57
N GLY A 474 -25.00 2.30 4.07
CA GLY A 474 -25.02 0.85 4.15
C GLY A 474 -25.81 0.38 5.36
N VAL A 475 -26.05 -0.93 5.42
CA VAL A 475 -26.76 -1.54 6.54
C VAL A 475 -25.93 -2.67 7.10
N GLY A 476 -25.81 -2.69 8.43
CA GLY A 476 -25.19 -3.79 9.15
C GLY A 476 -25.88 -4.04 10.48
N SER A 477 -25.80 -5.28 10.95
CA SER A 477 -26.44 -5.72 12.19
C SER A 477 -25.51 -6.61 13.00
N GLY A 478 -25.52 -6.42 14.31
CA GLY A 478 -24.63 -7.12 15.24
C GLY A 478 -24.86 -6.68 16.69
N PRO A 479 -24.23 -7.33 17.67
CA PRO A 479 -24.26 -6.90 19.06
C PRO A 479 -23.54 -5.56 19.25
N ALA A 480 -24.13 -4.64 19.99
CA ALA A 480 -23.53 -3.35 20.33
C ALA A 480 -22.37 -3.54 21.32
N PHE A 481 -21.18 -3.07 20.94
CA PHE A 481 -19.97 -3.11 21.75
C PHE A 481 -19.50 -1.69 22.05
N HIS A 482 -19.50 -1.32 23.33
CA HIS A 482 -19.15 0.04 23.75
C HIS A 482 -17.64 0.15 23.90
N VAL A 483 -17.03 1.07 23.16
CA VAL A 483 -15.62 1.39 23.28
C VAL A 483 -15.47 2.67 24.10
N THR A 484 -14.98 2.51 25.32
CA THR A 484 -14.70 3.62 26.25
C THR A 484 -13.21 3.93 26.31
N HIS A 485 -12.39 2.88 26.26
CA HIS A 485 -10.94 2.95 26.28
C HIS A 485 -10.36 2.14 25.11
N GLU A 486 -9.11 2.41 24.77
CA GLU A 486 -8.46 1.76 23.63
C GLU A 486 -8.22 0.26 23.86
N GLU A 487 -8.04 -0.13 25.12
CA GLU A 487 -7.89 -1.53 25.56
C GLU A 487 -9.13 -2.38 25.22
N ASP A 488 -10.31 -1.74 25.11
CA ASP A 488 -11.56 -2.44 24.74
C ASP A 488 -11.49 -3.00 23.31
N LEU A 489 -10.66 -2.41 22.43
CA LEU A 489 -10.53 -2.84 21.03
C LEU A 489 -9.89 -4.23 20.89
N ALA A 490 -9.07 -4.65 21.86
CA ALA A 490 -8.43 -5.97 21.85
C ALA A 490 -9.45 -7.11 21.94
N ASN A 491 -10.57 -6.86 22.65
CA ASN A 491 -11.63 -7.85 22.88
C ASN A 491 -12.85 -7.62 21.97
N PHE A 492 -12.71 -6.85 20.90
CA PHE A 492 -13.82 -6.55 20.01
C PHE A 492 -14.30 -7.82 19.28
N PRO A 493 -15.59 -8.20 19.41
CA PRO A 493 -16.11 -9.42 18.81
C PRO A 493 -16.28 -9.30 17.29
N ASP A 494 -16.10 -10.41 16.58
CA ASP A 494 -16.34 -10.48 15.14
C ASP A 494 -17.83 -10.33 14.84
N GLY A 495 -18.17 -9.46 13.89
CA GLY A 495 -19.57 -9.15 13.55
C GLY A 495 -20.26 -8.12 14.45
N ALA A 496 -19.57 -7.47 15.38
CA ALA A 496 -20.17 -6.51 16.32
C ALA A 496 -20.36 -5.10 15.73
N ILE A 497 -21.15 -4.26 16.40
CA ILE A 497 -21.33 -2.83 16.08
C ILE A 497 -20.60 -1.99 17.13
N LEU A 498 -19.69 -1.13 16.69
CA LEU A 498 -18.90 -0.27 17.56
C LEU A 498 -19.75 0.95 17.98
N VAL A 499 -19.86 1.19 19.28
CA VAL A 499 -20.55 2.36 19.85
C VAL A 499 -19.57 3.14 20.73
N ALA A 500 -19.34 4.42 20.44
CA ALA A 500 -18.34 5.21 21.18
C ALA A 500 -18.72 6.68 21.35
N LYS A 501 -18.06 7.36 22.29
CA LYS A 501 -18.31 8.78 22.56
C LYS A 501 -17.73 9.69 21.47
N HIS A 502 -16.50 9.39 21.05
CA HIS A 502 -15.73 10.20 20.10
C HIS A 502 -15.28 9.35 18.93
N SER A 503 -15.18 9.94 17.75
CA SER A 503 -14.52 9.31 16.62
C SER A 503 -13.02 9.15 16.88
N SER A 504 -12.43 7.98 16.61
CA SER A 504 -10.99 7.74 16.82
C SER A 504 -10.36 6.86 15.74
N PRO A 505 -9.37 7.35 14.96
CA PRO A 505 -8.71 6.58 13.89
C PRO A 505 -8.15 5.20 14.31
N LYS A 506 -8.05 4.92 15.61
CA LYS A 506 -7.64 3.61 16.17
C LYS A 506 -8.66 2.50 15.90
N TYR A 507 -9.92 2.81 15.58
CA TYR A 507 -10.94 1.81 15.25
C TYR A 507 -10.62 1.01 13.98
N VAL A 508 -9.64 1.43 13.19
CA VAL A 508 -9.12 0.66 12.05
C VAL A 508 -8.69 -0.77 12.42
N LEU A 509 -8.30 -1.01 13.68
CA LEU A 509 -7.93 -2.33 14.19
C LEU A 509 -9.10 -3.33 14.18
N VAL A 510 -10.34 -2.82 14.28
CA VAL A 510 -11.56 -3.63 14.40
C VAL A 510 -12.53 -3.44 13.23
N MET A 511 -12.30 -2.46 12.36
CA MET A 511 -13.12 -2.20 11.16
C MET A 511 -13.34 -3.43 10.26
N PRO A 512 -12.35 -4.33 10.02
CA PRO A 512 -12.61 -5.54 9.24
C PRO A 512 -13.67 -6.47 9.85
N LYS A 513 -13.77 -6.45 11.18
CA LYS A 513 -14.67 -7.26 12.01
C LYS A 513 -16.01 -6.58 12.27
N ALA A 514 -16.06 -5.25 12.21
CA ALA A 514 -17.24 -4.46 12.55
C ALA A 514 -18.31 -4.49 11.44
N GLN A 515 -19.58 -4.60 11.85
CA GLN A 515 -20.75 -4.50 10.96
C GLN A 515 -21.33 -3.09 10.92
N GLY A 516 -20.94 -2.22 11.85
CA GLY A 516 -21.34 -0.82 11.85
C GLY A 516 -20.63 -0.01 12.92
N ILE A 517 -20.63 1.32 12.78
CA ILE A 517 -20.02 2.26 13.72
C ILE A 517 -21.01 3.37 14.06
N VAL A 518 -21.16 3.67 15.36
CA VAL A 518 -22.00 4.74 15.89
C VAL A 518 -21.18 5.59 16.86
N THR A 519 -21.13 6.91 16.66
CA THR A 519 -20.43 7.82 17.60
C THR A 519 -21.28 9.01 18.05
N GLU A 520 -21.07 9.48 19.28
CA GLU A 520 -21.79 10.67 19.80
C GLU A 520 -21.27 12.00 19.26
N SER A 521 -20.01 12.03 18.83
CA SER A 521 -19.36 13.19 18.22
C SER A 521 -18.49 12.77 17.04
N GLY A 522 -18.31 13.69 16.10
CA GLY A 522 -17.54 13.49 14.88
C GLY A 522 -18.12 14.29 13.72
N SER A 523 -17.36 14.41 12.63
CA SER A 523 -17.82 15.08 11.40
C SER A 523 -17.70 14.12 10.22
N VAL A 524 -18.58 14.27 9.22
CA VAL A 524 -18.46 13.61 7.91
C VAL A 524 -17.17 13.99 7.16
N THR A 525 -16.56 15.12 7.54
CA THR A 525 -15.28 15.61 7.01
C THR A 525 -14.06 15.12 7.79
N GLY A 526 -14.25 14.40 8.90
CA GLY A 526 -13.17 13.96 9.77
C GLY A 526 -12.40 12.73 9.27
N HIS A 527 -11.25 12.46 9.91
CA HIS A 527 -10.39 11.30 9.60
C HIS A 527 -11.14 9.96 9.74
N MET A 528 -11.95 9.82 10.79
CA MET A 528 -12.76 8.62 11.00
C MET A 528 -13.75 8.39 9.87
N ALA A 529 -14.46 9.42 9.44
CA ALA A 529 -15.42 9.29 8.34
C ALA A 529 -14.73 8.81 7.06
N SER A 530 -13.51 9.28 6.79
CA SER A 530 -12.69 8.79 5.68
C SER A 530 -12.34 7.29 5.81
N LEU A 531 -11.99 6.82 7.01
CA LEU A 531 -11.71 5.40 7.26
C LEU A 531 -12.98 4.53 7.15
N CYS A 532 -14.13 5.00 7.65
CA CYS A 532 -15.41 4.31 7.49
C CYS A 532 -15.76 4.09 6.01
N ARG A 533 -15.53 5.12 5.17
CA ARG A 533 -15.69 5.02 3.71
C ARG A 533 -14.74 4.01 3.09
N GLU A 534 -13.49 4.01 3.53
CA GLU A 534 -12.45 3.14 2.98
C GLU A 534 -12.67 1.66 3.32
N PHE A 535 -13.10 1.36 4.55
CA PHE A 535 -13.41 -0.01 4.97
C PHE A 535 -14.84 -0.43 4.64
N GLN A 536 -15.62 0.48 4.07
CA GLN A 536 -17.02 0.29 3.70
C GLN A 536 -17.85 -0.24 4.88
N VAL A 537 -17.69 0.39 6.04
CA VAL A 537 -18.39 0.03 7.28
C VAL A 537 -19.53 1.02 7.50
N PRO A 538 -20.81 0.59 7.51
CA PRO A 538 -21.96 1.46 7.76
C PRO A 538 -21.76 2.32 9.00
N SER A 539 -21.85 3.64 8.87
CA SER A 539 -21.41 4.55 9.94
C SER A 539 -22.30 5.76 10.09
N VAL A 540 -22.76 6.02 11.32
CA VAL A 540 -23.54 7.21 11.69
C VAL A 540 -22.83 7.91 12.85
N LEU A 541 -22.45 9.17 12.63
CA LEU A 541 -21.70 10.00 13.57
C LEU A 541 -22.60 11.10 14.16
N ASP A 542 -22.07 11.82 15.15
CA ASP A 542 -22.72 12.98 15.79
C ASP A 542 -24.10 12.69 16.38
N ILE A 543 -24.28 11.50 16.97
CA ILE A 543 -25.54 11.12 17.64
C ILE A 543 -25.42 11.40 19.15
N THR A 544 -25.72 12.63 19.55
CA THR A 544 -25.65 13.01 20.97
C THR A 544 -26.49 12.06 21.86
N GLY A 545 -25.86 11.42 22.83
CA GLY A 545 -26.51 10.50 23.78
C GLY A 545 -26.65 9.05 23.30
N ALA A 546 -26.07 8.67 22.15
CA ALA A 546 -26.14 7.30 21.62
C ALA A 546 -25.63 6.24 22.61
N MET A 547 -24.57 6.52 23.39
CA MET A 547 -24.05 5.56 24.36
C MET A 547 -25.00 5.31 25.53
N SER A 548 -25.92 6.24 25.80
CA SER A 548 -26.95 6.07 26.82
C SER A 548 -28.19 5.38 26.27
N ALA A 549 -28.52 5.63 24.99
CA ALA A 549 -29.70 5.08 24.34
C ALA A 549 -29.53 3.63 23.86
N ILE A 550 -28.31 3.22 23.51
CA ILE A 550 -27.98 1.88 23.02
C ILE A 550 -27.38 1.07 24.17
N PRO A 551 -28.02 -0.03 24.62
CA PRO A 551 -27.46 -0.90 25.65
C PRO A 551 -26.33 -1.79 25.12
N ARG A 552 -25.33 -2.09 25.96
CA ARG A 552 -24.25 -3.05 25.65
C ARG A 552 -24.83 -4.44 25.32
N GLU A 553 -24.17 -5.13 24.39
CA GLU A 553 -24.51 -6.49 23.89
C GLU A 553 -25.86 -6.62 23.19
N MET A 554 -26.66 -5.54 23.12
CA MET A 554 -27.93 -5.55 22.40
C MET A 554 -27.67 -5.69 20.90
N VAL A 555 -28.34 -6.65 20.26
CA VAL A 555 -28.36 -6.72 18.79
C VAL A 555 -29.09 -5.50 18.26
N ILE A 556 -28.42 -4.74 17.40
CA ILE A 556 -28.97 -3.55 16.76
C ILE A 556 -28.75 -3.63 15.24
N THR A 557 -29.45 -2.78 14.50
CA THR A 557 -29.23 -2.58 13.06
C THR A 557 -28.91 -1.11 12.83
N VAL A 558 -27.76 -0.85 12.21
CA VAL A 558 -27.34 0.51 11.81
C VAL A 558 -27.75 0.70 10.37
N ASP A 559 -28.63 1.68 10.14
CA ASP A 559 -28.99 2.17 8.82
C ASP A 559 -28.20 3.45 8.52
N GLY A 560 -27.07 3.28 7.84
CA GLY A 560 -26.21 4.36 7.39
C GLY A 560 -26.79 5.17 6.23
N PHE A 561 -27.89 4.74 5.60
CA PHE A 561 -28.58 5.53 4.56
C PHE A 561 -29.50 6.58 5.16
N SER A 562 -30.21 6.23 6.24
CA SER A 562 -31.15 7.15 6.89
C SER A 562 -30.66 7.75 8.20
N GLY A 563 -29.46 7.35 8.65
CA GLY A 563 -28.87 7.81 9.90
C GLY A 563 -29.57 7.26 11.15
N ARG A 564 -30.26 6.11 11.04
CA ARG A 564 -31.08 5.55 12.13
C ARG A 564 -30.46 4.28 12.70
N VAL A 565 -30.62 4.10 14.00
CA VAL A 565 -30.22 2.87 14.70
C VAL A 565 -31.46 2.19 15.26
N TYR A 566 -31.71 0.97 14.82
CA TYR A 566 -32.87 0.17 15.20
C TYR A 566 -32.53 -0.86 16.28
N GLN A 567 -33.48 -1.12 17.16
CA GLN A 567 -33.43 -2.25 18.09
C GLN A 567 -33.67 -3.56 17.33
N GLY A 568 -32.78 -4.53 17.52
CA GLY A 568 -32.85 -5.84 16.89
C GLY A 568 -32.28 -5.87 15.47
N ARG A 569 -32.49 -7.00 14.79
CA ARG A 569 -32.05 -7.25 13.42
C ARG A 569 -33.20 -6.96 12.45
N VAL A 570 -32.99 -6.07 11.48
CA VAL A 570 -33.98 -5.67 10.47
C VAL A 570 -33.61 -6.28 9.12
N GLU A 571 -34.23 -7.39 8.74
CA GLU A 571 -33.87 -8.14 7.52
C GLU A 571 -34.18 -7.35 6.24
N GLU A 572 -35.23 -6.51 6.24
CA GLU A 572 -35.62 -5.69 5.09
C GLU A 572 -34.54 -4.69 4.68
N LEU A 573 -33.78 -4.18 5.66
CA LEU A 573 -32.67 -3.26 5.41
C LEU A 573 -31.39 -4.02 5.04
N LEU A 574 -31.17 -5.20 5.62
CA LEU A 574 -29.99 -6.02 5.34
C LEU A 574 -29.96 -6.57 3.90
N ALA A 575 -31.12 -6.67 3.23
CA ALA A 575 -31.19 -7.01 1.81
C ALA A 575 -30.53 -5.96 0.90
N GLN A 576 -30.27 -4.74 1.40
CA GLN A 576 -29.58 -3.65 0.68
C GLN A 576 -28.08 -3.60 1.01
N HIS A 577 -27.52 -4.65 1.61
CA HIS A 577 -26.10 -4.71 1.93
C HIS A 577 -25.26 -4.65 0.64
N ILE A 578 -24.36 -3.67 0.59
CA ILE A 578 -23.45 -3.47 -0.55
C ILE A 578 -22.26 -4.42 -0.37
N GLU A 579 -22.06 -5.36 -1.29
CA GLU A 579 -20.84 -6.18 -1.34
C GLU A 579 -19.61 -5.30 -1.60
N ARG A 580 -18.50 -5.59 -0.90
CA ARG A 580 -17.29 -4.75 -0.93
C ARG A 580 -16.61 -4.83 -2.31
N GLU A 581 -16.41 -3.69 -2.97
CA GLU A 581 -15.77 -3.63 -4.30
C GLU A 581 -14.22 -3.73 -4.25
N PRO A 582 -13.57 -4.23 -5.33
CA PRO A 582 -12.11 -4.34 -5.43
C PRO A 582 -11.42 -2.97 -5.53
N PHE A 583 -10.44 -2.72 -4.65
CA PHE A 583 -9.87 -1.39 -4.39
C PHE A 583 -8.85 -0.86 -5.41
N MET A 584 -8.20 -1.68 -6.25
CA MET A 584 -7.00 -1.28 -7.03
C MET A 584 -7.22 -1.04 -8.52
N LYS A 585 -8.43 -1.32 -9.01
CA LYS A 585 -8.75 -1.26 -10.44
C LYS A 585 -8.61 0.20 -10.90
N ASP A 586 -7.85 0.40 -11.97
CA ASP A 586 -7.55 1.71 -12.61
C ASP A 586 -6.41 2.56 -12.03
N SER A 587 -5.74 2.12 -10.96
CA SER A 587 -4.53 2.82 -10.49
C SER A 587 -3.36 2.73 -11.50
N PRO A 588 -2.46 3.74 -11.60
CA PRO A 588 -1.29 3.68 -12.49
C PRO A 588 -0.36 2.48 -12.24
N VAL A 589 -0.27 2.03 -10.98
CA VAL A 589 0.50 0.84 -10.59
C VAL A 589 -0.19 -0.43 -11.08
N TYR A 590 -1.52 -0.53 -10.96
CA TYR A 590 -2.30 -1.62 -11.53
C TYR A 590 -2.17 -1.69 -13.05
N GLN A 591 -2.24 -0.56 -13.74
CA GLN A 591 -2.05 -0.52 -15.19
C GLN A 591 -0.64 -0.96 -15.59
N THR A 592 0.37 -0.65 -14.77
CA THR A 592 1.74 -1.09 -15.01
C THR A 592 1.91 -2.59 -14.73
N LEU A 593 1.32 -3.11 -13.64
CA LEU A 593 1.27 -4.56 -13.39
C LEU A 593 0.61 -5.28 -14.57
N ARG A 594 -0.50 -4.75 -15.10
CA ARG A 594 -1.21 -5.33 -16.26
C ARG A 594 -0.32 -5.41 -17.49
N ARG A 595 0.33 -4.31 -17.89
CA ARG A 595 1.25 -4.30 -19.06
C ARG A 595 2.45 -5.23 -18.86
N VAL A 596 3.01 -5.29 -17.67
CA VAL A 596 4.09 -6.22 -17.32
C VAL A 596 3.59 -7.67 -17.35
N ALA A 597 2.42 -7.94 -16.80
CA ALA A 597 1.83 -9.27 -16.77
C ALA A 597 1.53 -9.79 -18.17
N ASP A 598 1.15 -8.94 -19.12
CA ASP A 598 0.96 -9.32 -20.54
C ASP A 598 2.25 -9.91 -21.17
N LEU A 599 3.44 -9.60 -20.62
CA LEU A 599 4.74 -10.14 -21.05
C LEU A 599 5.18 -11.39 -20.26
N ILE A 600 4.47 -11.73 -19.18
CA ILE A 600 4.88 -12.78 -18.23
C ILE A 600 3.86 -13.91 -18.20
N VAL A 601 2.60 -13.60 -17.94
CA VAL A 601 1.53 -14.53 -17.52
C VAL A 601 0.90 -15.32 -18.67
N PRO A 602 0.52 -14.72 -19.82
CA PRO A 602 -0.19 -15.46 -20.85
C PRO A 602 0.61 -16.66 -21.39
N LEU A 603 -0.08 -17.79 -21.58
CA LEU A 603 0.51 -19.00 -22.17
C LEU A 603 0.01 -19.17 -23.61
N HIS A 604 0.90 -18.98 -24.57
CA HIS A 604 0.62 -19.12 -26.01
C HIS A 604 1.12 -20.46 -26.57
N LEU A 605 2.20 -21.02 -26.02
CA LEU A 605 2.76 -22.32 -26.44
C LEU A 605 1.97 -23.51 -25.85
N LEU A 606 0.78 -23.78 -26.39
CA LEU A 606 -0.13 -24.81 -25.88
C LEU A 606 0.18 -26.24 -26.37
N ASP A 607 0.56 -26.40 -27.63
CA ASP A 607 0.77 -27.72 -28.27
C ASP A 607 2.28 -28.04 -28.45
N PRO A 608 2.84 -28.99 -27.67
CA PRO A 608 4.22 -29.46 -27.82
C PRO A 608 4.58 -30.05 -29.19
N LYS A 609 3.57 -30.48 -29.96
CA LYS A 609 3.73 -31.14 -31.26
C LYS A 609 3.62 -30.17 -32.44
N ALA A 610 3.20 -28.93 -32.20
CA ALA A 610 3.09 -27.93 -33.25
C ALA A 610 4.46 -27.53 -33.80
N GLU A 611 4.54 -27.21 -35.10
CA GLU A 611 5.76 -26.71 -35.74
C GLU A 611 6.24 -25.38 -35.14
N THR A 612 5.33 -24.63 -34.54
CA THR A 612 5.59 -23.37 -33.83
C THR A 612 6.10 -23.57 -32.40
N PHE A 613 6.25 -24.81 -31.90
CA PHE A 613 6.84 -25.08 -30.58
C PHE A 613 8.37 -24.97 -30.66
N THR A 614 8.87 -23.76 -30.91
CA THR A 614 10.29 -23.43 -31.01
C THR A 614 10.62 -22.19 -30.16
N PRO A 615 11.90 -21.98 -29.79
CA PRO A 615 12.33 -20.81 -29.01
C PRO A 615 11.88 -19.47 -29.59
N GLU A 616 11.80 -19.36 -30.92
CA GLU A 616 11.47 -18.12 -31.64
C GLU A 616 10.01 -17.68 -31.48
N TYR A 617 9.11 -18.60 -31.08
CA TYR A 617 7.69 -18.31 -30.87
C TYR A 617 7.33 -18.04 -29.40
N CYS A 618 8.30 -18.09 -28.48
CA CYS A 618 8.06 -17.72 -27.09
C CYS A 618 7.81 -16.21 -26.98
N GLN A 619 6.59 -15.81 -26.62
CA GLN A 619 6.19 -14.40 -26.51
C GLN A 619 6.15 -13.91 -25.06
N THR A 620 6.09 -14.83 -24.09
CA THR A 620 6.06 -14.53 -22.66
C THR A 620 7.07 -15.36 -21.86
N LEU A 621 7.29 -14.99 -20.61
CA LEU A 621 8.08 -15.82 -19.69
C LEU A 621 7.41 -17.18 -19.39
N HIS A 622 6.07 -17.23 -19.37
CA HIS A 622 5.33 -18.50 -19.26
C HIS A 622 5.59 -19.41 -20.47
N ASP A 623 5.66 -18.86 -21.69
CA ASP A 623 6.01 -19.63 -22.88
C ASP A 623 7.42 -20.25 -22.78
N ILE A 624 8.41 -19.47 -22.32
CA ILE A 624 9.77 -19.97 -22.06
C ILE A 624 9.73 -21.08 -21.04
N MET A 625 9.02 -20.89 -19.92
CA MET A 625 8.87 -21.90 -18.87
C MET A 625 8.28 -23.20 -19.44
N ARG A 626 7.17 -23.10 -20.19
CA ARG A 626 6.49 -24.24 -20.80
C ARG A 626 7.40 -24.99 -21.78
N PHE A 627 8.11 -24.26 -22.64
CA PHE A 627 9.04 -24.82 -23.61
C PHE A 627 10.19 -25.56 -22.91
N VAL A 628 10.83 -24.89 -21.94
CA VAL A 628 11.96 -25.44 -21.21
C VAL A 628 11.55 -26.68 -20.42
N HIS A 629 10.41 -26.63 -19.75
CA HIS A 629 9.84 -27.76 -19.02
C HIS A 629 9.63 -28.95 -19.97
N GLU A 630 8.95 -28.77 -21.10
CA GLU A 630 8.69 -29.84 -22.08
C GLU A 630 9.98 -30.46 -22.62
N LYS A 631 10.94 -29.63 -23.07
CA LYS A 631 12.19 -30.14 -23.63
C LYS A 631 13.05 -30.84 -22.58
N SER A 632 13.03 -30.38 -21.33
CA SER A 632 13.81 -30.99 -20.25
C SER A 632 13.45 -32.46 -19.99
N TYR A 633 12.16 -32.82 -20.11
CA TYR A 633 11.73 -34.22 -20.02
C TYR A 633 12.29 -35.04 -21.17
N GLY A 634 12.23 -34.54 -22.40
CA GLY A 634 12.82 -35.21 -23.57
C GLY A 634 14.33 -35.46 -23.42
N GLU A 635 15.07 -34.49 -22.88
CA GLU A 635 16.49 -34.65 -22.58
C GLU A 635 16.74 -35.73 -21.50
N MET A 636 15.94 -35.74 -20.44
CA MET A 636 16.05 -36.74 -19.37
C MET A 636 15.73 -38.15 -19.85
N PHE A 637 14.73 -38.34 -20.71
CA PHE A 637 14.43 -39.63 -21.32
C PHE A 637 15.58 -40.12 -22.20
N GLN A 638 16.14 -39.26 -23.06
CA GLN A 638 17.30 -39.62 -23.89
C GLN A 638 18.51 -40.05 -23.05
N ILE A 639 18.74 -39.40 -21.90
CA ILE A 639 19.82 -39.76 -20.98
C ILE A 639 19.52 -41.11 -20.29
N SER A 640 18.27 -41.34 -19.87
CA SER A 640 17.84 -42.62 -19.27
C SER A 640 17.99 -43.79 -20.25
N ASP A 641 17.62 -43.59 -21.52
CA ASP A 641 17.79 -44.58 -22.59
C ASP A 641 19.26 -44.88 -22.84
N LEU A 642 20.12 -43.85 -22.87
CA LEU A 642 21.56 -44.01 -23.06
C LEU A 642 22.22 -44.85 -21.95
N VAL A 643 21.76 -44.66 -20.70
CA VAL A 643 22.23 -45.44 -19.54
C VAL A 643 21.69 -46.88 -19.58
N SER A 644 20.47 -47.06 -20.06
CA SER A 644 19.81 -48.38 -20.18
C SER A 644 20.40 -49.23 -21.33
N ASP A 645 20.68 -48.63 -22.49
CA ASP A 645 21.21 -49.30 -23.69
C ASP A 645 22.67 -49.76 -23.53
N VAL A 646 23.46 -49.05 -22.72
CA VAL A 646 24.86 -49.42 -22.44
C VAL A 646 24.94 -50.57 -21.41
N GLY A 647 23.79 -51.06 -20.91
CA GLY A 647 23.72 -52.11 -19.88
C GLY A 647 24.31 -51.66 -18.53
N ALA A 648 24.49 -50.36 -18.35
CA ALA A 648 25.22 -49.78 -17.24
C ALA A 648 24.25 -49.18 -16.22
N GLY A 649 23.61 -50.04 -15.43
CA GLY A 649 23.03 -49.63 -14.14
C GLY A 649 21.52 -49.63 -13.99
N SER A 650 20.74 -50.11 -14.98
CA SER A 650 19.30 -50.31 -14.83
C SER A 650 18.96 -51.76 -14.43
N LEU A 651 18.32 -51.97 -13.28
CA LEU A 651 17.85 -53.26 -12.77
C LEU A 651 16.34 -53.38 -12.97
N LYS A 652 15.86 -54.47 -13.59
CA LYS A 652 14.42 -54.67 -13.79
C LYS A 652 13.75 -55.04 -12.46
N LEU A 653 12.79 -54.22 -12.00
CA LEU A 653 12.03 -54.48 -10.78
C LEU A 653 11.10 -55.68 -10.99
N LYS A 654 11.16 -56.65 -10.08
CA LYS A 654 10.35 -57.87 -10.13
C LYS A 654 9.10 -57.69 -9.26
N ALA A 655 8.14 -56.92 -9.76
CA ALA A 655 6.85 -56.69 -9.10
C ALA A 655 5.69 -57.44 -9.80
N PRO A 656 4.65 -57.88 -9.07
CA PRO A 656 3.48 -58.57 -9.63
C PRO A 656 2.50 -57.58 -10.28
N ILE A 657 3.03 -56.68 -11.11
CA ILE A 657 2.28 -55.68 -11.88
C ILE A 657 2.56 -55.91 -13.37
N PRO A 658 1.59 -55.65 -14.26
CA PRO A 658 1.76 -55.83 -15.71
C PRO A 658 2.56 -54.65 -16.32
N LEU A 659 3.65 -54.24 -15.68
CA LEU A 659 4.51 -53.12 -16.09
C LEU A 659 5.97 -53.53 -15.94
N ASP A 660 6.76 -53.28 -16.99
CA ASP A 660 8.21 -53.46 -16.95
C ASP A 660 8.86 -52.20 -16.34
N LEU A 661 9.14 -52.24 -15.04
CA LEU A 661 9.82 -51.15 -14.33
C LEU A 661 11.34 -51.41 -14.25
N PHE A 662 12.15 -50.38 -14.51
CA PHE A 662 13.61 -50.42 -14.41
C PHE A 662 14.10 -49.41 -13.37
N VAL A 663 15.01 -49.84 -12.49
CA VAL A 663 15.56 -49.07 -11.37
C VAL A 663 17.01 -48.74 -11.67
N ILE A 664 17.36 -47.46 -11.68
CA ILE A 664 18.74 -47.00 -11.90
C ILE A 664 19.35 -46.63 -10.55
N ASP A 665 20.41 -47.34 -10.13
CA ASP A 665 21.11 -47.01 -8.88
C ASP A 665 22.10 -45.86 -9.10
N LEU A 666 21.78 -44.72 -8.49
CA LEU A 666 22.56 -43.50 -8.57
C LEU A 666 23.43 -43.26 -7.34
N GLY A 667 23.55 -44.19 -6.38
CA GLY A 667 24.10 -43.86 -5.07
C GLY A 667 24.51 -45.01 -4.17
N GLY A 668 24.58 -46.24 -4.68
CA GLY A 668 25.00 -47.40 -3.89
C GLY A 668 23.87 -48.05 -3.09
N GLY A 669 22.60 -47.83 -3.47
CA GLY A 669 21.46 -48.54 -2.88
C GLY A 669 21.39 -50.02 -3.25
N THR A 670 22.22 -50.48 -4.20
CA THR A 670 22.26 -51.86 -4.71
C THR A 670 23.55 -52.59 -4.38
N VAL A 671 24.36 -52.06 -3.45
CA VAL A 671 25.73 -52.55 -3.14
C VAL A 671 25.80 -54.02 -2.68
N GLU A 672 24.68 -54.65 -2.33
CA GLU A 672 24.61 -56.09 -2.02
C GLU A 672 24.27 -57.01 -3.21
N LEU A 673 23.99 -56.46 -4.39
CA LEU A 673 23.63 -57.25 -5.57
C LEU A 673 24.85 -57.48 -6.46
N SER A 674 25.12 -58.76 -6.78
CA SER A 674 26.25 -59.18 -7.63
C SER A 674 26.34 -58.33 -8.91
N GLU A 675 27.55 -58.05 -9.42
CA GLU A 675 27.79 -57.28 -10.65
C GLU A 675 27.04 -57.79 -11.90
N HIS A 676 26.41 -58.97 -11.83
CA HIS A 676 25.68 -59.63 -12.91
C HIS A 676 24.15 -59.66 -12.69
N ALA A 677 23.63 -59.06 -11.61
CA ALA A 677 22.20 -59.04 -11.35
C ALA A 677 21.48 -58.17 -12.38
N ARG A 678 20.46 -58.73 -13.05
CA ARG A 678 19.60 -58.00 -14.02
C ARG A 678 18.23 -57.64 -13.43
N LYS A 679 17.94 -58.05 -12.19
CA LYS A 679 16.65 -57.88 -11.53
C LYS A 679 16.82 -57.53 -10.05
N VAL A 680 15.95 -56.66 -9.54
CA VAL A 680 15.79 -56.32 -8.12
C VAL A 680 14.36 -56.69 -7.73
N SER A 681 14.17 -57.31 -6.56
CA SER A 681 12.84 -57.65 -6.01
C SER A 681 12.28 -56.50 -5.20
#